data_AF-A0A2H0HJH2-F1
#
_entry.id   AF-A0A2H0HJH2-F1
#
_cell.length_a   1.000
_cell.length_b   1.000
_cell.length_c   1.000
_cell.angle_alpha   90.00
_cell.angle_beta   90.00
_cell.angle_gamma   90.00
#
_symmetry.space_group_name_H-M   'P 1'
#
loop_
_entity.id
_entity.type
_entity.pdbx_description
1 polymer ?
#
loop_
_entity_poly.entity_id
_entity_poly.type
_entity_poly.pdbx_seq_one_letter_code
_entity_poly.pdbx_strand_id
1 'polypeptide(L)'
;MLAQQAITYDEAIIYGDRKFNELSFKDAKAYYQMALRFKPNDVYAKDKVDLIIKKLQERMAGEEAYYELVDKADELYNTGKLNQAIVQYQQSLEVIPGDEYATGQIKKIIEFQTKEKEKLGHYETLMASGKAFVASKKYDEAIQQYDEAGKLFPENSEPVELTTVAKSLQVEWQEQQMRCAAKIEEASRYILIQNYATALDLYQEALSIIPDNQEALDKIKEIKPLAEKQKKYNMLVEKADDSYINKDFIAARTQYQSALAMWPEKTYAGDMLKQIDDQLADQRKDLDKNYTNFIVRGDSLFNVEAYTEAKGEFNLALNLKPEEAYPKQKLAAIEQHFATLQQSFEANYDKVIAGADSAFEAGKYVIAKTQYETALKVKPEDAYPQQQIGQINQKLDELEQLTRVNNAYLTLVADADQLSAAGQLELALSKYREAGALKPTENYPSKRIEEINLLLVDARKQKETDDKYQKQVDMAEQLFKEDRLAESKNTWQQALVIKPYEVLPKLRIAAIDSLVVVRENQAEIDRQYRSLLASGDSLQTQKLFAEALVVFEQAANVKPGDPQASQRIQAVKDIRDKLEKEAARKLAYEESIAKADTLLGKENYELAKTEFQHALTFGPNEAYPKEKIAEIDQLLVKLAAEREQKYNLAVETGNAFFDQEQYKQALEEYQIAVSIRPEDAFVTAKISECDNKLAEMLLLLTKEYKQAVAEADNLYTAKIYDKAITAYRQAQSVKSDETYPGEMIAKITKYIEENAITDVLNGSLAVRTKTTEKLAFEPVPVNVRKSNYVFVRARNLSGHPVSVIFSYGSNVGKNGGFVLQMPEDDQVNDFIIRVGNQYKWFSEDNNWLEIYPENGDIEITLVRISTTN
;
A
#
# COMPACT_ATOMS: atom_id res chain seq x y z
N MET A 1 -103.19 -29.00 11.90
CA MET A 1 -104.54 -29.29 12.43
C MET A 1 -105.57 -28.76 11.42
N LEU A 2 -105.61 -29.30 10.18
CA LEU A 2 -106.29 -28.66 9.04
C LEU A 2 -106.83 -29.67 7.99
N ALA A 3 -107.27 -30.87 8.41
CA ALA A 3 -107.94 -31.82 7.52
C ALA A 3 -109.44 -32.00 7.84
N GLN A 4 -110.02 -31.25 8.78
CA GLN A 4 -111.41 -31.45 9.24
C GLN A 4 -112.49 -30.93 8.27
N GLN A 5 -112.14 -30.39 7.10
CA GLN A 5 -113.11 -29.73 6.20
C GLN A 5 -113.68 -30.63 5.10
N ALA A 6 -113.05 -31.77 4.78
CA ALA A 6 -113.63 -32.74 3.86
C ALA A 6 -114.37 -33.84 4.64
N ILE A 7 -115.68 -33.92 4.45
CA ILE A 7 -116.53 -34.94 5.08
C ILE A 7 -116.86 -36.10 4.11
N THR A 8 -116.46 -35.96 2.85
CA THR A 8 -116.61 -36.98 1.81
C THR A 8 -115.29 -37.30 1.10
N TYR A 9 -115.23 -38.45 0.43
CA TYR A 9 -114.09 -38.89 -0.37
C TYR A 9 -113.74 -37.89 -1.49
N ASP A 10 -114.73 -37.42 -2.25
CA ASP A 10 -114.52 -36.53 -3.39
C ASP A 10 -114.02 -35.15 -2.95
N GLU A 11 -114.53 -34.62 -1.83
CA GLU A 11 -114.01 -33.39 -1.22
C GLU A 11 -112.57 -33.54 -0.77
N ALA A 12 -112.19 -34.69 -0.18
CA ALA A 12 -110.83 -34.96 0.26
C ALA A 12 -109.84 -35.03 -0.92
N ILE A 13 -110.25 -35.60 -2.06
CA ILE A 13 -109.44 -35.59 -3.30
C ILE A 13 -109.33 -34.18 -3.88
N ILE A 14 -110.44 -33.43 -3.99
CA ILE A 14 -110.45 -32.07 -4.54
C ILE A 14 -109.57 -31.12 -3.72
N TYR A 15 -109.68 -31.18 -2.38
CA TYR A 15 -108.83 -30.37 -1.51
C TYR A 15 -107.38 -30.87 -1.51
N GLY A 16 -107.15 -32.18 -1.60
CA GLY A 16 -105.82 -32.76 -1.78
C GLY A 16 -105.13 -32.26 -3.05
N ASP A 17 -105.79 -32.36 -4.21
CA ASP A 17 -105.29 -31.89 -5.52
C ASP A 17 -105.05 -30.38 -5.52
N ARG A 18 -105.98 -29.61 -4.93
CA ARG A 18 -105.81 -28.17 -4.77
C ARG A 18 -104.58 -27.83 -3.95
N LYS A 19 -104.44 -28.44 -2.77
CA LYS A 19 -103.28 -28.20 -1.89
C LYS A 19 -101.97 -28.71 -2.49
N PHE A 20 -102.02 -29.77 -3.29
CA PHE A 20 -100.85 -30.28 -4.01
C PHE A 20 -100.38 -29.30 -5.08
N ASN A 21 -101.31 -28.73 -5.86
CA ASN A 21 -101.02 -27.73 -6.88
C ASN A 21 -100.59 -26.38 -6.27
N GLU A 22 -101.08 -26.05 -5.08
CA GLU A 22 -100.60 -24.93 -4.26
C GLU A 22 -99.21 -25.20 -3.63
N LEU A 23 -98.59 -26.36 -3.90
CA LEU A 23 -97.32 -26.81 -3.32
C LEU A 23 -97.34 -26.94 -1.78
N SER A 24 -98.52 -26.91 -1.16
CA SER A 24 -98.70 -27.23 0.26
C SER A 24 -98.73 -28.74 0.45
N PHE A 25 -97.57 -29.35 0.21
CA PHE A 25 -97.42 -30.80 0.19
C PHE A 25 -97.80 -31.47 1.51
N LYS A 26 -97.54 -30.83 2.66
CA LYS A 26 -97.94 -31.37 3.98
C LYS A 26 -99.46 -31.41 4.15
N ASP A 27 -100.17 -30.37 3.71
CA ASP A 27 -101.63 -30.31 3.78
C ASP A 27 -102.28 -31.23 2.73
N ALA A 28 -101.75 -31.24 1.51
CA ALA A 28 -102.18 -32.13 0.44
C ALA A 28 -102.10 -33.60 0.87
N LYS A 29 -100.98 -34.00 1.50
CA LYS A 29 -100.77 -35.35 2.03
C LYS A 29 -101.84 -35.71 3.05
N ALA A 30 -102.19 -34.80 3.96
CA ALA A 30 -103.21 -35.03 4.98
C ALA A 30 -104.59 -35.25 4.36
N TYR A 31 -104.96 -34.49 3.33
CA TYR A 31 -106.22 -34.66 2.60
C TYR A 31 -106.26 -35.97 1.80
N TYR A 32 -105.20 -36.35 1.09
CA TYR A 32 -105.15 -37.65 0.40
C TYR A 32 -105.12 -38.84 1.36
N GLN A 33 -104.43 -38.74 2.50
CA GLN A 33 -104.50 -39.75 3.56
C GLN A 33 -105.91 -39.86 4.15
N MET A 34 -106.66 -38.75 4.20
CA MET A 34 -108.05 -38.76 4.59
C MET A 34 -108.96 -39.39 3.51
N ALA A 35 -108.70 -39.13 2.23
CA ALA A 35 -109.36 -39.82 1.12
C ALA A 35 -109.15 -41.34 1.20
N LEU A 36 -107.93 -41.78 1.53
CA LEU A 36 -107.61 -43.20 1.77
C LEU A 36 -108.32 -43.79 3.01
N ARG A 37 -108.79 -42.98 3.97
CA ARG A 37 -109.65 -43.49 5.07
C ARG A 37 -111.06 -43.82 4.59
N PHE A 38 -111.59 -43.05 3.64
CA PHE A 38 -112.89 -43.33 3.03
C PHE A 38 -112.82 -44.47 1.99
N LYS A 39 -111.72 -44.54 1.21
CA LYS A 39 -111.43 -45.63 0.27
C LYS A 39 -109.99 -46.15 0.44
N PRO A 40 -109.78 -47.20 1.25
CA PRO A 40 -108.46 -47.73 1.59
C PRO A 40 -107.62 -48.22 0.40
N ASN A 41 -108.27 -48.64 -0.69
CA ASN A 41 -107.61 -49.18 -1.88
C ASN A 41 -107.57 -48.21 -3.06
N ASP A 42 -107.77 -46.91 -2.84
CA ASP A 42 -107.71 -45.92 -3.91
C ASP A 42 -106.27 -45.69 -4.38
N VAL A 43 -106.00 -46.05 -5.64
CA VAL A 43 -104.66 -46.00 -6.23
C VAL A 43 -104.20 -44.56 -6.42
N TYR A 44 -105.11 -43.66 -6.82
CA TYR A 44 -104.77 -42.26 -7.11
C TYR A 44 -104.32 -41.51 -5.86
N ALA A 45 -105.06 -41.63 -4.75
CA ALA A 45 -104.69 -41.01 -3.48
C ALA A 45 -103.37 -41.58 -2.92
N LYS A 46 -103.11 -42.89 -3.12
CA LYS A 46 -101.87 -43.54 -2.69
C LYS A 46 -100.65 -43.04 -3.48
N ASP A 47 -100.74 -43.02 -4.81
CA ASP A 47 -99.68 -42.51 -5.69
C ASP A 47 -99.40 -41.03 -5.42
N LYS A 48 -100.43 -40.23 -5.11
CA LYS A 48 -100.26 -38.83 -4.71
C LYS A 48 -99.56 -38.69 -3.37
N VAL A 49 -99.88 -39.51 -2.37
CA VAL A 49 -99.16 -39.52 -1.08
C VAL A 49 -97.70 -39.90 -1.27
N ASP A 50 -97.40 -40.92 -2.07
CA ASP A 50 -96.02 -41.35 -2.34
C ASP A 50 -95.23 -40.31 -3.14
N LEU A 51 -95.84 -39.69 -4.15
CA LEU A 51 -95.26 -38.57 -4.89
C LEU A 51 -95.00 -37.36 -4.00
N ILE A 52 -95.91 -37.06 -3.06
CA ILE A 52 -95.70 -36.01 -2.07
C ILE A 52 -94.56 -36.36 -1.12
N ILE A 53 -94.50 -37.60 -0.62
CA ILE A 53 -93.40 -38.05 0.24
C ILE A 53 -92.07 -37.89 -0.49
N LYS A 54 -92.01 -38.32 -1.76
CA LYS A 54 -90.82 -38.14 -2.60
C LYS A 54 -90.47 -36.66 -2.79
N LYS A 55 -91.43 -35.80 -3.14
CA LYS A 55 -91.21 -34.36 -3.28
C LYS A 55 -90.81 -33.67 -1.97
N LEU A 56 -91.32 -34.14 -0.83
CA LEU A 56 -90.95 -33.65 0.50
C LEU A 56 -89.55 -34.14 0.89
N GLN A 57 -89.19 -35.37 0.56
CA GLN A 57 -87.83 -35.91 0.76
C GLN A 57 -86.81 -35.21 -0.13
N GLU A 58 -87.12 -34.97 -1.41
CA GLU A 58 -86.27 -34.20 -2.34
C GLU A 58 -86.09 -32.76 -1.87
N ARG A 59 -87.15 -32.12 -1.37
CA ARG A 59 -87.08 -30.78 -0.77
C ARG A 59 -86.24 -30.77 0.52
N MET A 60 -86.43 -31.75 1.40
CA MET A 60 -85.65 -31.87 2.63
C MET A 60 -84.18 -32.17 2.35
N ALA A 61 -83.88 -33.03 1.37
CA ALA A 61 -82.51 -33.33 0.95
C ALA A 61 -81.84 -32.12 0.27
N GLY A 62 -82.61 -31.31 -0.47
CA GLY A 62 -82.13 -30.03 -1.00
C GLY A 62 -81.87 -28.99 0.09
N GLU A 63 -82.74 -28.90 1.10
CA GLU A 63 -82.55 -28.02 2.28
C GLU A 63 -81.33 -28.47 3.11
N GLU A 64 -81.12 -29.78 3.31
CA GLU A 64 -79.97 -30.34 4.03
C GLU A 64 -78.65 -30.12 3.25
N ALA A 65 -78.63 -30.42 1.95
CA ALA A 65 -77.47 -30.16 1.09
C ALA A 65 -77.12 -28.67 1.00
N TYR A 66 -78.11 -27.78 1.04
CA TYR A 66 -77.89 -26.34 1.10
C TYR A 66 -77.17 -25.92 2.39
N TYR A 67 -77.64 -26.37 3.55
CA TYR A 67 -77.00 -26.03 4.83
C TYR A 67 -75.58 -26.60 4.92
N GLU A 68 -75.32 -27.82 4.44
CA GLU A 68 -73.97 -28.39 4.39
C GLU A 68 -73.01 -27.55 3.52
N LEU A 69 -73.47 -27.08 2.36
CA LEU A 69 -72.65 -26.25 1.45
C LEU A 69 -72.36 -24.88 2.06
N VAL A 70 -73.35 -24.26 2.73
CA VAL A 70 -73.18 -22.97 3.40
C VAL A 70 -72.26 -23.10 4.61
N ASP A 71 -72.40 -24.12 5.45
CA ASP A 71 -71.54 -24.34 6.61
C ASP A 71 -70.08 -24.53 6.18
N LYS A 72 -69.85 -25.29 5.12
CA LYS A 72 -68.52 -25.47 4.52
C LYS A 72 -67.99 -24.18 3.89
N ALA A 73 -68.83 -23.39 3.25
CA ALA A 73 -68.45 -22.09 2.69
C ALA A 73 -68.04 -21.11 3.79
N ASP A 74 -68.79 -21.05 4.89
CA ASP A 74 -68.49 -20.25 6.09
C ASP A 74 -67.19 -20.71 6.76
N GLU A 75 -66.94 -22.02 6.86
CA GLU A 75 -65.67 -22.57 7.35
C GLU A 75 -64.48 -22.13 6.48
N LEU A 76 -64.61 -22.23 5.16
CA LEU A 76 -63.58 -21.79 4.22
C LEU A 76 -63.36 -20.29 4.27
N TYR A 77 -64.41 -19.50 4.47
CA TYR A 77 -64.32 -18.06 4.65
C TYR A 77 -63.57 -17.71 5.95
N ASN A 78 -63.93 -18.35 7.06
CA ASN A 78 -63.29 -18.15 8.37
C ASN A 78 -61.83 -18.61 8.40
N THR A 79 -61.47 -19.59 7.57
CA THR A 79 -60.08 -20.05 7.40
C THR A 79 -59.31 -19.27 6.32
N GLY A 80 -59.88 -18.20 5.77
CA GLY A 80 -59.22 -17.29 4.81
C GLY A 80 -59.13 -17.83 3.39
N LYS A 81 -59.75 -18.98 3.08
CA LYS A 81 -59.77 -19.59 1.75
C LYS A 81 -60.88 -18.98 0.88
N LEU A 82 -60.81 -17.66 0.72
CA LEU A 82 -61.87 -16.82 0.14
C LEU A 82 -62.36 -17.27 -1.24
N ASN A 83 -61.45 -17.67 -2.13
CA ASN A 83 -61.84 -18.17 -3.46
C ASN A 83 -62.60 -19.49 -3.38
N GLN A 84 -62.21 -20.38 -2.47
CA GLN A 84 -62.89 -21.66 -2.28
C GLN A 84 -64.25 -21.45 -1.58
N ALA A 85 -64.33 -20.50 -0.65
CA ALA A 85 -65.58 -20.09 -0.02
C ALA A 85 -66.58 -19.54 -1.05
N ILE A 86 -66.14 -18.65 -1.97
CA ILE A 86 -66.97 -18.17 -3.09
C ILE A 86 -67.53 -19.34 -3.90
N VAL A 87 -66.69 -20.32 -4.25
CA VAL A 87 -67.13 -21.49 -5.03
C VAL A 87 -68.19 -22.30 -4.27
N GLN A 88 -68.03 -22.51 -2.96
CA GLN A 88 -69.04 -23.24 -2.17
C GLN A 88 -70.35 -22.44 -2.00
N TYR A 89 -70.30 -21.11 -1.81
CA TYR A 89 -71.50 -20.28 -1.82
C TYR A 89 -72.19 -20.22 -3.19
N GLN A 90 -71.42 -20.25 -4.28
CA GLN A 90 -71.99 -20.33 -5.63
C GLN A 90 -72.71 -21.67 -5.82
N GLN A 91 -72.13 -22.77 -5.34
CA GLN A 91 -72.77 -24.08 -5.35
C GLN A 91 -74.04 -24.13 -4.48
N SER A 92 -74.09 -23.44 -3.33
CA SER A 92 -75.33 -23.37 -2.54
C SER A 92 -76.43 -22.59 -3.26
N LEU A 93 -76.08 -21.57 -4.05
CA LEU A 93 -77.02 -20.83 -4.90
C LEU A 93 -77.56 -21.64 -6.09
N GLU A 94 -76.88 -22.72 -6.51
CA GLU A 94 -77.43 -23.67 -7.50
C GLU A 94 -78.54 -24.53 -6.89
N VAL A 95 -78.48 -24.82 -5.58
CA VAL A 95 -79.50 -25.58 -4.84
C VAL A 95 -80.70 -24.70 -4.45
N ILE A 96 -80.44 -23.48 -3.97
CA ILE A 96 -81.47 -22.48 -3.66
C ILE A 96 -81.14 -21.17 -4.41
N PRO A 97 -81.67 -21.02 -5.64
CA PRO A 97 -81.47 -19.79 -6.42
C PRO A 97 -82.06 -18.56 -5.72
N GLY A 98 -81.25 -17.50 -5.63
CA GLY A 98 -81.68 -16.21 -5.09
C GLY A 98 -81.58 -16.07 -3.56
N ASP A 99 -80.87 -16.97 -2.87
CA ASP A 99 -80.62 -16.81 -1.44
C ASP A 99 -79.81 -15.54 -1.13
N GLU A 100 -80.35 -14.70 -0.23
CA GLU A 100 -79.77 -13.40 0.13
C GLU A 100 -78.50 -13.54 0.96
N TYR A 101 -78.36 -14.61 1.76
CA TYR A 101 -77.21 -14.82 2.63
C TYR A 101 -75.96 -15.16 1.81
N ALA A 102 -76.00 -16.21 1.00
CA ALA A 102 -74.90 -16.64 0.14
C ALA A 102 -74.51 -15.56 -0.87
N THR A 103 -75.48 -14.87 -1.47
CA THR A 103 -75.23 -13.73 -2.37
C THR A 103 -74.55 -12.57 -1.63
N GLY A 104 -75.00 -12.26 -0.41
CA GLY A 104 -74.40 -11.23 0.44
C GLY A 104 -72.97 -11.56 0.87
N GLN A 105 -72.66 -12.81 1.18
CA GLN A 105 -71.32 -13.25 1.54
C GLN A 105 -70.36 -13.20 0.35
N ILE A 106 -70.77 -13.69 -0.82
CA ILE A 106 -69.97 -13.57 -2.06
C ILE A 106 -69.62 -12.11 -2.34
N LYS A 107 -70.62 -11.21 -2.24
CA LYS A 107 -70.39 -9.76 -2.44
C LYS A 107 -69.37 -9.19 -1.47
N LYS A 108 -69.46 -9.52 -0.17
CA LYS A 108 -68.50 -9.08 0.84
C LYS A 108 -67.08 -9.58 0.54
N ILE A 109 -66.94 -10.83 0.13
CA ILE A 109 -65.63 -11.42 -0.21
C ILE A 109 -65.04 -10.69 -1.43
N ILE A 110 -65.83 -10.47 -2.49
CA ILE A 110 -65.37 -9.77 -3.70
C ILE A 110 -64.98 -8.31 -3.38
N GLU A 111 -65.79 -7.60 -2.58
CA GLU A 111 -65.48 -6.24 -2.14
C GLU A 111 -64.18 -6.19 -1.32
N PHE A 112 -63.96 -7.15 -0.43
CA PHE A 112 -62.72 -7.30 0.34
C PHE A 112 -61.52 -7.56 -0.57
N GLN A 113 -61.61 -8.53 -1.49
CA GLN A 113 -60.55 -8.85 -2.46
C GLN A 113 -60.24 -7.68 -3.39
N THR A 114 -61.25 -6.91 -3.78
CA THR A 114 -61.07 -5.71 -4.63
C THR A 114 -60.28 -4.63 -3.90
N LYS A 115 -60.65 -4.34 -2.64
CA LYS A 115 -59.92 -3.38 -1.79
C LYS A 115 -58.48 -3.81 -1.53
N GLU A 116 -58.25 -5.09 -1.24
CA GLU A 116 -56.90 -5.62 -1.05
C GLU A 116 -56.06 -5.54 -2.34
N LYS A 117 -56.67 -5.78 -3.50
CA LYS A 117 -56.00 -5.63 -4.80
C LYS A 117 -55.65 -4.18 -5.12
N GLU A 118 -56.55 -3.23 -4.87
CA GLU A 118 -56.29 -1.80 -5.06
C GLU A 118 -55.17 -1.30 -4.13
N LYS A 119 -55.20 -1.75 -2.87
CA LYS A 119 -54.16 -1.48 -1.88
C LYS A 119 -52.79 -2.01 -2.32
N LEU A 120 -52.73 -3.24 -2.86
CA LEU A 120 -51.50 -3.82 -3.42
C LEU A 120 -50.99 -3.02 -4.63
N GLY A 121 -51.87 -2.64 -5.56
CA GLY A 121 -51.49 -1.84 -6.73
C GLY A 121 -50.96 -0.44 -6.36
N HIS A 122 -51.54 0.19 -5.34
CA HIS A 122 -51.04 1.47 -4.83
C HIS A 122 -49.66 1.32 -4.19
N TYR A 123 -49.46 0.26 -3.40
CA TYR A 123 -48.15 -0.08 -2.82
C TYR A 123 -47.07 -0.28 -3.89
N GLU A 124 -47.35 -1.08 -4.93
CA GLU A 124 -46.41 -1.31 -6.04
C GLU A 124 -46.03 0.00 -6.75
N THR A 125 -46.98 0.92 -6.92
CA THR A 125 -46.75 2.23 -7.53
C THR A 125 -45.83 3.11 -6.68
N LEU A 126 -46.04 3.14 -5.37
CA LEU A 126 -45.19 3.88 -4.43
C LEU A 126 -43.76 3.31 -4.41
N MET A 127 -43.63 1.98 -4.36
CA MET A 127 -42.33 1.30 -4.41
C MET A 127 -41.56 1.57 -5.70
N ALA A 128 -42.24 1.56 -6.85
CA ALA A 128 -41.64 1.89 -8.14
C ALA A 128 -41.19 3.36 -8.20
N SER A 129 -42.01 4.28 -7.69
CA SER A 129 -41.70 5.71 -7.63
C SER A 129 -40.51 5.99 -6.71
N GLY A 130 -40.46 5.36 -5.53
CA GLY A 130 -39.33 5.44 -4.62
C GLY A 130 -38.01 4.99 -5.29
N LYS A 131 -38.03 3.87 -6.02
CA LYS A 131 -36.86 3.37 -6.78
C LYS A 131 -36.41 4.36 -7.85
N ALA A 132 -37.35 4.97 -8.59
CA ALA A 132 -37.04 5.96 -9.61
C ALA A 132 -36.44 7.25 -9.01
N PHE A 133 -36.92 7.68 -7.84
CA PHE A 133 -36.36 8.83 -7.13
C PHE A 133 -34.95 8.57 -6.60
N VAL A 134 -34.67 7.38 -6.06
CA VAL A 134 -33.29 6.97 -5.69
C VAL A 134 -32.37 7.01 -6.91
N ALA A 135 -32.80 6.45 -8.04
CA ALA A 135 -32.01 6.48 -9.29
C ALA A 135 -31.72 7.91 -9.78
N SER A 136 -32.61 8.85 -9.47
CA SER A 136 -32.45 10.28 -9.80
C SER A 136 -31.77 11.09 -8.68
N LYS A 137 -31.24 10.44 -7.64
CA LYS A 137 -30.62 11.04 -6.45
C LYS A 137 -31.54 12.01 -5.67
N LYS A 138 -32.85 11.83 -5.80
CA LYS A 138 -33.91 12.58 -5.11
C LYS A 138 -34.33 11.83 -3.85
N TYR A 139 -33.45 11.80 -2.86
CA TYR A 139 -33.58 10.89 -1.72
C TYR A 139 -34.74 11.24 -0.79
N ASP A 140 -35.06 12.53 -0.60
CA ASP A 140 -36.19 12.96 0.23
C ASP A 140 -37.53 12.48 -0.35
N GLU A 141 -37.71 12.64 -1.66
CA GLU A 141 -38.89 12.13 -2.35
C GLU A 141 -38.96 10.60 -2.32
N ALA A 142 -37.82 9.91 -2.45
CA ALA A 142 -37.76 8.45 -2.34
C ALA A 142 -38.17 7.96 -0.94
N ILE A 143 -37.62 8.56 0.12
CA ILE A 143 -37.94 8.26 1.51
C ILE A 143 -39.45 8.45 1.74
N GLN A 144 -40.02 9.55 1.24
CA GLN A 144 -41.45 9.80 1.36
C GLN A 144 -42.28 8.69 0.68
N GLN A 145 -41.91 8.25 -0.53
CA GLN A 145 -42.65 7.18 -1.22
C GLN A 145 -42.57 5.84 -0.46
N TYR A 146 -41.41 5.48 0.07
CA TYR A 146 -41.24 4.24 0.84
C TYR A 146 -41.96 4.28 2.18
N ASP A 147 -41.95 5.42 2.88
CA ASP A 147 -42.69 5.59 4.14
C ASP A 147 -44.21 5.48 3.92
N GLU A 148 -44.75 6.06 2.84
CA GLU A 148 -46.16 5.89 2.46
C GLU A 148 -46.47 4.42 2.07
N ALA A 149 -45.56 3.73 1.37
CA ALA A 149 -45.72 2.32 1.05
C ALA A 149 -45.75 1.43 2.32
N GLY A 150 -44.89 1.72 3.29
CA GLY A 150 -44.86 1.04 4.59
C GLY A 150 -46.15 1.20 5.41
N LYS A 151 -46.84 2.34 5.30
CA LYS A 151 -48.15 2.56 5.94
C LYS A 151 -49.24 1.65 5.38
N LEU A 152 -49.16 1.28 4.09
CA LEU A 152 -50.14 0.38 3.47
C LEU A 152 -49.96 -1.06 3.98
N PHE A 153 -48.72 -1.53 4.15
CA PHE A 153 -48.43 -2.89 4.64
C PHE A 153 -47.43 -2.87 5.80
N PRO A 154 -47.88 -2.58 7.04
CA PRO A 154 -46.99 -2.42 8.19
C PRO A 154 -46.17 -3.66 8.58
N GLU A 155 -46.66 -4.85 8.24
CA GLU A 155 -45.98 -6.13 8.48
C GLU A 155 -44.89 -6.45 7.43
N ASN A 156 -44.83 -5.67 6.34
CA ASN A 156 -43.80 -5.83 5.31
C ASN A 156 -42.59 -4.95 5.65
N SER A 157 -41.42 -5.56 5.88
CA SER A 157 -40.19 -4.83 6.22
C SER A 157 -39.53 -4.14 5.02
N GLU A 158 -39.83 -4.55 3.79
CA GLU A 158 -39.14 -4.06 2.58
C GLU A 158 -39.13 -2.53 2.43
N PRO A 159 -40.25 -1.79 2.60
CA PRO A 159 -40.22 -0.33 2.48
C PRO A 159 -39.38 0.34 3.56
N VAL A 160 -39.37 -0.21 4.78
CA VAL A 160 -38.58 0.33 5.90
C VAL A 160 -37.07 0.14 5.66
N GLU A 161 -36.69 -1.02 5.12
CA GLU A 161 -35.33 -1.30 4.69
C GLU A 161 -34.91 -0.33 3.59
N LEU A 162 -35.76 -0.11 2.58
CA LEU A 162 -35.49 0.84 1.49
C LEU A 162 -35.45 2.30 1.95
N THR A 163 -36.28 2.72 2.91
CA THR A 163 -36.17 4.04 3.55
C THR A 163 -34.81 4.20 4.24
N THR A 164 -34.35 3.17 4.95
CA THR A 164 -33.03 3.19 5.62
C THR A 164 -31.90 3.32 4.60
N VAL A 165 -31.96 2.54 3.52
CA VAL A 165 -31.01 2.62 2.40
C VAL A 165 -31.04 4.02 1.77
N ALA A 166 -32.21 4.57 1.48
CA ALA A 166 -32.34 5.90 0.88
C ALA A 166 -31.75 7.01 1.77
N LYS A 167 -31.92 6.92 3.10
CA LYS A 167 -31.28 7.83 4.07
C LYS A 167 -29.76 7.71 4.08
N SER A 168 -29.22 6.49 4.02
CA SER A 168 -27.76 6.30 3.93
C SER A 168 -27.18 6.91 2.65
N LEU A 169 -27.82 6.66 1.50
CA LEU A 169 -27.43 7.23 0.21
C LEU A 169 -27.56 8.76 0.19
N GLN A 170 -28.55 9.32 0.90
CA GLN A 170 -28.70 10.77 1.05
C GLN A 170 -27.50 11.39 1.76
N VAL A 171 -27.05 10.77 2.86
CA VAL A 171 -25.87 11.24 3.62
C VAL A 171 -24.62 11.15 2.74
N GLU A 172 -24.40 10.02 2.07
CA GLU A 172 -23.26 9.85 1.14
C GLU A 172 -23.27 10.90 0.03
N TRP A 173 -24.43 11.19 -0.56
CA TRP A 173 -24.57 12.23 -1.58
C TRP A 173 -24.28 13.63 -1.04
N GLN A 174 -24.75 13.95 0.18
CA GLN A 174 -24.43 15.22 0.83
C GLN A 174 -22.93 15.38 1.10
N GLU A 175 -22.25 14.31 1.51
CA GLU A 175 -20.79 14.31 1.67
C GLU A 175 -20.06 14.54 0.34
N GLN A 176 -20.50 13.89 -0.74
CA GLN A 176 -19.95 14.11 -2.08
C GLN A 176 -20.13 15.57 -2.53
N GLN A 177 -21.29 16.16 -2.29
CA GLN A 177 -21.56 17.58 -2.57
C GLN A 177 -20.61 18.50 -1.79
N MET A 178 -20.39 18.25 -0.49
CA MET A 178 -19.45 19.02 0.32
C MET A 178 -18.01 18.91 -0.18
N ARG A 179 -17.56 17.69 -0.53
CA ARG A 179 -16.19 17.49 -1.07
C ARG A 179 -16.01 18.17 -2.42
N CYS A 180 -17.00 18.08 -3.31
CA CYS A 180 -17.00 18.77 -4.59
C CYS A 180 -16.95 20.30 -4.40
N ALA A 181 -17.77 20.85 -3.51
CA ALA A 181 -17.81 22.28 -3.21
C ALA A 181 -16.48 22.78 -2.62
N ALA A 182 -15.86 22.02 -1.71
CA ALA A 182 -14.54 22.35 -1.16
C ALA A 182 -13.46 22.43 -2.25
N LYS A 183 -13.47 21.50 -3.22
CA LYS A 183 -12.54 21.52 -4.36
C LYS A 183 -12.76 22.73 -5.28
N ILE A 184 -14.01 23.10 -5.53
CA ILE A 184 -14.37 24.30 -6.28
C ILE A 184 -13.88 25.58 -5.58
N GLU A 185 -14.06 25.65 -4.26
CA GLU A 185 -13.58 26.80 -3.45
C GLU A 185 -12.05 26.89 -3.48
N GLU A 186 -11.36 25.76 -3.28
CA GLU A 186 -9.91 25.66 -3.36
C GLU A 186 -9.39 26.10 -4.74
N ALA A 187 -9.99 25.60 -5.83
CA ALA A 187 -9.67 26.00 -7.19
C ALA A 187 -9.83 27.52 -7.38
N SER A 188 -10.90 28.10 -6.84
CA SER A 188 -11.19 29.53 -6.90
C SER A 188 -10.11 30.37 -6.21
N ARG A 189 -9.51 29.88 -5.11
CA ARG A 189 -8.38 30.55 -4.44
C ARG A 189 -7.13 30.58 -5.33
N TYR A 190 -6.86 29.50 -6.06
CA TYR A 190 -5.74 29.45 -7.00
C TYR A 190 -5.93 30.39 -8.20
N ILE A 191 -7.16 30.65 -8.63
CA ILE A 191 -7.45 31.69 -9.64
C ILE A 191 -7.03 33.08 -9.14
N LEU A 192 -7.24 33.41 -7.85
CA LEU A 192 -6.89 34.73 -7.29
C LEU A 192 -5.40 35.04 -7.39
N ILE A 193 -4.55 34.02 -7.25
CA ILE A 193 -3.09 34.14 -7.42
C ILE A 193 -2.64 33.83 -8.86
N GLN A 194 -3.59 33.74 -9.80
CA GLN A 194 -3.37 33.47 -11.23
C GLN A 194 -2.66 32.15 -11.50
N ASN A 195 -2.86 31.16 -10.63
CA ASN A 195 -2.38 29.80 -10.84
C ASN A 195 -3.48 28.93 -11.47
N TYR A 196 -3.76 29.21 -12.74
CA TYR A 196 -4.81 28.59 -13.54
C TYR A 196 -4.59 27.10 -13.79
N ALA A 197 -3.34 26.63 -13.85
CA ALA A 197 -3.02 25.21 -14.02
C ALA A 197 -3.52 24.38 -12.82
N THR A 198 -3.13 24.75 -11.60
CA THR A 198 -3.61 24.08 -10.38
C THR A 198 -5.12 24.25 -10.21
N ALA A 199 -5.67 25.42 -10.52
CA ALA A 199 -7.12 25.62 -10.50
C ALA A 199 -7.86 24.68 -11.47
N LEU A 200 -7.33 24.50 -12.70
CA LEU A 200 -7.91 23.58 -13.70
C LEU A 200 -7.91 22.14 -13.20
N ASP A 201 -6.81 21.68 -12.63
CA ASP A 201 -6.69 20.32 -12.10
C ASP A 201 -7.69 20.11 -10.93
N LEU A 202 -7.84 21.08 -10.02
CA LEU A 202 -8.81 21.02 -8.92
C LEU A 202 -10.28 21.04 -9.39
N TYR A 203 -10.62 21.77 -10.44
CA TYR A 203 -11.96 21.68 -11.03
C TYR A 203 -12.20 20.33 -11.72
N GLN A 204 -11.18 19.73 -12.34
CA GLN A 204 -11.28 18.38 -12.90
C GLN A 204 -11.46 17.33 -11.80
N GLU A 205 -10.77 17.48 -10.67
CA GLU A 205 -11.01 16.68 -9.47
C GLU A 205 -12.44 16.85 -8.96
N ALA A 206 -12.99 18.07 -8.95
CA ALA A 206 -14.39 18.30 -8.58
C ALA A 206 -15.36 17.52 -9.51
N LEU A 207 -15.09 17.49 -10.82
CA LEU A 207 -15.86 16.68 -11.78
C LEU A 207 -15.65 15.16 -11.60
N SER A 208 -14.52 14.71 -11.06
CA SER A 208 -14.36 13.30 -10.71
C SER A 208 -15.27 12.86 -9.55
N ILE A 209 -15.62 13.79 -8.66
CA ILE A 209 -16.55 13.57 -7.54
C ILE A 209 -18.00 13.68 -8.04
N ILE A 210 -18.32 14.75 -8.78
CA ILE A 210 -19.64 15.00 -9.35
C ILE A 210 -19.48 15.38 -10.84
N PRO A 211 -19.60 14.38 -11.75
CA PRO A 211 -19.34 14.58 -13.19
C PRO A 211 -20.16 15.66 -13.87
N ASP A 212 -21.38 15.89 -13.40
CA ASP A 212 -22.33 16.83 -14.01
C ASP A 212 -22.39 18.19 -13.26
N ASN A 213 -21.37 18.53 -12.46
CA ASN A 213 -21.34 19.81 -11.75
C ASN A 213 -21.15 20.98 -12.75
N GLN A 214 -22.20 21.77 -12.95
CA GLN A 214 -22.22 22.85 -13.95
C GLN A 214 -21.23 23.98 -13.64
N GLU A 215 -21.04 24.33 -12.37
CA GLU A 215 -20.11 25.39 -11.97
C GLU A 215 -18.66 25.04 -12.34
N ALA A 216 -18.24 23.81 -12.03
CA ALA A 216 -16.91 23.31 -12.40
C ALA A 216 -16.74 23.23 -13.93
N LEU A 217 -17.75 22.75 -14.66
CA LEU A 217 -17.72 22.71 -16.14
C LEU A 217 -17.53 24.10 -16.76
N ASP A 218 -18.30 25.09 -16.29
CA ASP A 218 -18.22 26.47 -16.79
C ASP A 218 -16.86 27.09 -16.46
N LYS A 219 -16.35 26.86 -15.25
CA LYS A 219 -15.03 27.37 -14.84
C LYS A 219 -13.88 26.73 -15.60
N ILE A 220 -13.91 25.42 -15.84
CA ILE A 220 -12.93 24.72 -16.68
C ILE A 220 -12.90 25.35 -18.07
N LYS A 221 -14.07 25.59 -18.67
CA LYS A 221 -14.15 26.22 -20.01
C LYS A 221 -13.52 27.61 -20.03
N GLU A 222 -13.72 28.39 -18.97
CA GLU A 222 -13.15 29.73 -18.81
C GLU A 222 -11.62 29.70 -18.65
N ILE A 223 -11.10 28.87 -17.73
CA ILE A 223 -9.69 28.92 -17.33
C ILE A 223 -8.77 28.02 -18.14
N LYS A 224 -9.28 26.99 -18.83
CA LYS A 224 -8.47 26.06 -19.63
C LYS A 224 -7.48 26.76 -20.58
N PRO A 225 -7.87 27.76 -21.41
CA PRO A 225 -6.90 28.45 -22.27
C PRO A 225 -5.84 29.23 -21.47
N LEU A 226 -6.21 29.77 -20.30
CA LEU A 226 -5.27 30.46 -19.40
C LEU A 226 -4.28 29.48 -18.75
N ALA A 227 -4.77 28.32 -18.33
CA ALA A 227 -3.95 27.23 -17.80
C ALA A 227 -2.99 26.69 -18.86
N GLU A 228 -3.43 26.49 -20.10
CA GLU A 228 -2.57 26.07 -21.22
C GLU A 228 -1.50 27.13 -21.52
N LYS A 229 -1.87 28.41 -21.51
CA LYS A 229 -0.92 29.52 -21.63
C LYS A 229 0.08 29.54 -20.47
N GLN A 230 -0.38 29.35 -19.24
CA GLN A 230 0.47 29.28 -18.05
C GLN A 230 1.45 28.10 -18.11
N LYS A 231 0.98 26.90 -18.47
CA LYS A 231 1.83 25.71 -18.62
C LYS A 231 2.94 25.96 -19.66
N LYS A 232 2.60 26.58 -20.80
CA LYS A 232 3.60 26.97 -21.82
C LYS A 232 4.57 28.04 -21.31
N TYR A 233 4.09 29.05 -20.60
CA TYR A 233 4.93 30.08 -19.99
C TYR A 233 5.90 29.46 -18.97
N ASN A 234 5.39 28.65 -18.03
CA ASN A 234 6.19 27.97 -17.02
C ASN A 234 7.25 27.08 -17.66
N MET A 235 6.91 26.33 -18.72
CA MET A 235 7.89 25.51 -19.45
C MET A 235 8.98 26.34 -20.14
N LEU A 236 8.64 27.53 -20.66
CA LEU A 236 9.63 28.43 -21.24
C LEU A 236 10.54 29.04 -20.15
N VAL A 237 9.97 29.37 -18.99
CA VAL A 237 10.72 29.86 -17.83
C VAL A 237 11.64 28.78 -17.28
N GLU A 238 11.15 27.58 -17.04
CA GLU A 238 11.93 26.44 -16.53
C GLU A 238 13.13 26.14 -17.43
N LYS A 239 12.91 26.02 -18.74
CA LYS A 239 14.01 25.79 -19.68
C LYS A 239 14.98 27.00 -19.75
N ALA A 240 14.49 28.22 -19.51
CA ALA A 240 15.33 29.41 -19.43
C ALA A 240 16.17 29.43 -18.15
N ASP A 241 15.58 29.07 -17.01
CA ASP A 241 16.23 28.92 -15.71
C ASP A 241 17.31 27.84 -15.78
N ASP A 242 17.01 26.69 -16.38
CA ASP A 242 17.98 25.62 -16.63
C ASP A 242 19.16 26.11 -17.48
N SER A 243 18.86 26.83 -18.56
CA SER A 243 19.89 27.42 -19.42
C SER A 243 20.74 28.43 -18.65
N TYR A 244 20.10 29.24 -17.78
CA TYR A 244 20.76 30.23 -16.95
C TYR A 244 21.68 29.59 -15.90
N ILE A 245 21.23 28.53 -15.22
CA ILE A 245 22.03 27.73 -14.26
C ILE A 245 23.24 27.13 -14.97
N ASN A 246 23.05 26.61 -16.18
CA ASN A 246 24.11 26.09 -17.05
C ASN A 246 24.97 27.19 -17.69
N LYS A 247 24.76 28.45 -17.30
CA LYS A 247 25.45 29.64 -17.80
C LYS A 247 25.36 29.83 -19.32
N ASP A 248 24.41 29.17 -19.99
CA ASP A 248 24.07 29.40 -21.40
C ASP A 248 23.12 30.60 -21.47
N PHE A 249 23.71 31.78 -21.33
CA PHE A 249 22.96 33.03 -21.30
C PHE A 249 22.33 33.37 -22.65
N ILE A 250 22.87 32.87 -23.77
CA ILE A 250 22.23 33.05 -25.08
C ILE A 250 20.92 32.27 -25.14
N ALA A 251 20.93 30.98 -24.77
CA ALA A 251 19.72 30.16 -24.75
C ALA A 251 18.71 30.66 -23.71
N ALA A 252 19.17 30.98 -22.49
CA ALA A 252 18.35 31.52 -21.41
C ALA A 252 17.62 32.80 -21.85
N ARG A 253 18.34 33.77 -22.43
CA ARG A 253 17.74 35.01 -22.94
C ARG A 253 16.66 34.74 -23.98
N THR A 254 16.94 33.87 -24.95
CA THR A 254 15.99 33.54 -26.02
C THR A 254 14.67 33.01 -25.45
N GLN A 255 14.76 32.18 -24.41
CA GLN A 255 13.59 31.58 -23.79
C GLN A 255 12.87 32.50 -22.81
N TYR A 256 13.58 33.28 -21.99
CA TYR A 256 12.96 34.34 -21.19
C TYR A 256 12.28 35.39 -22.07
N GLN A 257 12.84 35.75 -23.23
CA GLN A 257 12.19 36.65 -24.19
C GLN A 257 10.89 36.03 -24.71
N SER A 258 10.89 34.73 -25.00
CA SER A 258 9.71 34.00 -25.44
C SER A 258 8.65 33.91 -24.32
N ALA A 259 9.07 33.67 -23.08
CA ALA A 259 8.21 33.66 -21.90
C ALA A 259 7.59 35.04 -21.65
N LEU A 260 8.41 36.10 -21.67
CA LEU A 260 7.97 37.49 -21.50
C LEU A 260 7.01 37.92 -22.61
N ALA A 261 7.27 37.53 -23.87
CA ALA A 261 6.37 37.80 -24.98
C ALA A 261 5.02 37.06 -24.83
N MET A 262 5.03 35.86 -24.24
CA MET A 262 3.83 35.08 -23.97
C MET A 262 3.01 35.71 -22.83
N TRP A 263 3.65 36.16 -21.75
CA TRP A 263 2.97 36.76 -20.61
C TRP A 263 3.69 38.00 -20.05
N PRO A 264 3.52 39.16 -20.69
CA PRO A 264 4.29 40.37 -20.36
C PRO A 264 4.05 40.91 -18.94
N GLU A 265 2.91 40.58 -18.34
CA GLU A 265 2.53 41.02 -16.98
C GLU A 265 3.33 40.32 -15.88
N LYS A 266 3.97 39.18 -16.16
CA LYS A 266 4.83 38.47 -15.20
C LYS A 266 6.25 39.06 -15.27
N THR A 267 6.71 39.67 -14.18
CA THR A 267 7.98 40.42 -14.16
C THR A 267 9.21 39.52 -14.16
N TYR A 268 9.11 38.28 -13.66
CA TYR A 268 10.25 37.38 -13.46
C TYR A 268 11.14 37.21 -14.70
N ALA A 269 10.57 36.87 -15.85
CA ALA A 269 11.35 36.69 -17.08
C ALA A 269 12.04 38.00 -17.53
N GLY A 270 11.41 39.16 -17.29
CA GLY A 270 12.01 40.47 -17.56
C GLY A 270 13.16 40.81 -16.61
N ASP A 271 13.00 40.49 -15.32
CA ASP A 271 14.02 40.70 -14.30
C ASP A 271 15.26 39.82 -14.59
N MET A 272 15.04 38.55 -14.96
CA MET A 272 16.12 37.64 -15.35
C MET A 272 16.84 38.08 -16.62
N LEU A 273 16.12 38.60 -17.63
CA LEU A 273 16.75 39.16 -18.82
C LEU A 273 17.67 40.33 -18.50
N LYS A 274 17.24 41.22 -17.60
CA LYS A 274 18.06 42.35 -17.16
C LYS A 274 19.31 41.87 -16.42
N GLN A 275 19.16 40.89 -15.53
CA GLN A 275 20.30 40.30 -14.82
C GLN A 275 21.32 39.67 -15.76
N ILE A 276 20.85 38.94 -16.78
CA ILE A 276 21.74 38.39 -17.80
C ILE A 276 22.44 39.51 -18.59
N ASP A 277 21.71 40.55 -18.99
CA ASP A 277 22.27 41.66 -19.77
C ASP A 277 23.35 42.40 -18.98
N ASP A 278 23.13 42.66 -17.69
CA ASP A 278 24.10 43.28 -16.79
C ASP A 278 25.35 42.41 -16.63
N GLN A 279 25.19 41.10 -16.42
CA GLN A 279 26.30 40.15 -16.29
C GLN A 279 27.13 40.04 -17.58
N LEU A 280 26.49 40.00 -18.74
CA LEU A 280 27.17 39.98 -20.04
C LEU A 280 27.90 41.28 -20.32
N ALA A 281 27.31 42.43 -19.97
CA ALA A 281 27.94 43.73 -20.13
C ALA A 281 29.22 43.85 -19.30
N ASP A 282 29.21 43.34 -18.06
CA ASP A 282 30.40 43.30 -17.21
C ASP A 282 31.48 42.35 -17.75
N GLN A 283 31.11 41.15 -18.21
CA GLN A 283 32.08 40.20 -18.77
C GLN A 283 32.70 40.70 -20.09
N ARG A 284 32.01 41.57 -20.84
CA ARG A 284 32.51 42.15 -22.11
C ARG A 284 33.54 43.27 -21.93
N LYS A 285 33.70 43.85 -20.72
CA LYS A 285 34.66 44.95 -20.46
C LYS A 285 36.11 44.53 -20.72
N ASP A 286 36.45 43.29 -20.41
CA ASP A 286 37.77 42.68 -20.67
C ASP A 286 37.60 41.39 -21.51
N LEU A 287 36.94 41.53 -22.66
CA LEU A 287 36.48 40.43 -23.51
C LEU A 287 37.50 39.30 -23.70
N ASP A 288 38.70 39.63 -24.18
CA ASP A 288 39.73 38.63 -24.53
C ASP A 288 40.32 37.92 -23.31
N LYS A 289 40.49 38.65 -22.20
CA LYS A 289 41.01 38.09 -20.94
C LYS A 289 39.97 37.16 -20.30
N ASN A 290 38.72 37.59 -20.24
CA ASN A 290 37.63 36.80 -19.66
C ASN A 290 37.36 35.55 -20.49
N TYR A 291 37.34 35.67 -21.82
CA TYR A 291 37.26 34.51 -22.72
C TYR A 291 38.39 33.50 -22.42
N THR A 292 39.64 33.96 -22.35
CA THR A 292 40.79 33.09 -22.08
C THR A 292 40.69 32.39 -20.72
N ASN A 293 40.26 33.10 -19.68
CA ASN A 293 40.07 32.53 -18.35
C ASN A 293 39.00 31.45 -18.31
N PHE A 294 37.87 31.67 -19.00
CA PHE A 294 36.80 30.68 -19.10
C PHE A 294 37.24 29.43 -19.86
N ILE A 295 38.03 29.58 -20.93
CA ILE A 295 38.63 28.43 -21.62
C ILE A 295 39.53 27.62 -20.68
N VAL A 296 40.45 28.27 -19.95
CA VAL A 296 41.37 27.57 -19.04
C VAL A 296 40.62 26.85 -17.91
N ARG A 297 39.61 27.48 -17.32
CA ARG A 297 38.77 26.85 -16.28
C ARG A 297 37.93 25.71 -16.83
N GLY A 298 37.30 25.91 -17.99
CA GLY A 298 36.52 24.88 -18.67
C GLY A 298 37.36 23.65 -19.01
N ASP A 299 38.57 23.84 -19.52
CA ASP A 299 39.50 22.74 -19.79
C ASP A 299 39.97 22.02 -18.52
N SER A 300 40.24 22.77 -17.45
CA SER A 300 40.60 22.18 -16.15
C SER A 300 39.46 21.31 -15.60
N LEU A 301 38.21 21.80 -15.66
CA LEU A 301 37.02 21.09 -15.17
C LEU A 301 36.70 19.88 -16.05
N PHE A 302 36.83 20.03 -17.37
CA PHE A 302 36.66 18.93 -18.33
C PHE A 302 37.65 17.80 -18.07
N ASN A 303 38.90 18.11 -17.76
CA ASN A 303 39.95 17.12 -17.48
C ASN A 303 39.75 16.37 -16.16
N VAL A 304 39.04 16.96 -15.20
CA VAL A 304 38.65 16.29 -13.94
C VAL A 304 37.24 15.71 -13.99
N GLU A 305 36.65 15.62 -15.19
CA GLU A 305 35.33 15.04 -15.45
C GLU A 305 34.17 15.76 -14.74
N ALA A 306 34.39 17.01 -14.30
CA ALA A 306 33.36 17.91 -13.79
C ALA A 306 32.58 18.52 -14.97
N TYR A 307 31.87 17.66 -15.71
CA TYR A 307 31.32 17.98 -17.02
C TYR A 307 30.24 19.07 -16.98
N THR A 308 29.44 19.15 -15.91
CA THR A 308 28.41 20.17 -15.75
C THR A 308 29.03 21.54 -15.54
N GLU A 309 30.04 21.63 -14.67
CA GLU A 309 30.80 22.84 -14.38
C GLU A 309 31.62 23.28 -15.60
N ALA A 310 32.25 22.33 -16.30
CA ALA A 310 32.96 22.56 -17.54
C ALA A 310 32.03 23.11 -18.64
N LYS A 311 30.82 22.54 -18.78
CA LYS A 311 29.78 23.04 -19.69
C LYS A 311 29.48 24.51 -19.41
N GLY A 312 29.32 24.86 -18.13
CA GLY A 312 29.11 26.24 -17.70
C GLY A 312 30.23 27.20 -18.13
N GLU A 313 31.50 26.83 -17.92
CA GLU A 313 32.62 27.69 -18.30
C GLU A 313 32.77 27.83 -19.84
N PHE A 314 32.56 26.77 -20.61
CA PHE A 314 32.56 26.87 -22.08
C PHE A 314 31.39 27.68 -22.62
N ASN A 315 30.21 27.60 -22.00
CA ASN A 315 29.07 28.46 -22.32
C ASN A 315 29.39 29.93 -22.02
N LEU A 316 30.02 30.25 -20.89
CA LEU A 316 30.50 31.60 -20.59
C LEU A 316 31.48 32.11 -21.67
N ALA A 317 32.37 31.26 -22.17
CA ALA A 317 33.26 31.63 -23.27
C ALA A 317 32.47 31.94 -24.57
N LEU A 318 31.44 31.17 -24.90
CA LEU A 318 30.59 31.42 -26.09
C LEU A 318 29.67 32.62 -25.95
N ASN A 319 29.20 32.94 -24.73
CA ASN A 319 28.44 34.16 -24.47
C ASN A 319 29.22 35.43 -24.84
N LEU A 320 30.55 35.36 -24.70
CA LEU A 320 31.49 36.43 -25.07
C LEU A 320 31.86 36.37 -26.55
N LYS A 321 32.23 35.19 -27.06
CA LYS A 321 32.62 34.98 -28.46
C LYS A 321 31.83 33.81 -29.08
N PRO A 322 30.63 34.08 -29.61
CA PRO A 322 29.72 33.03 -30.08
C PRO A 322 30.23 32.23 -31.28
N GLU A 323 31.18 32.78 -32.03
CA GLU A 323 31.70 32.16 -33.26
C GLU A 323 32.89 31.22 -33.04
N GLU A 324 33.46 31.19 -31.83
CA GLU A 324 34.66 30.40 -31.55
C GLU A 324 34.40 28.89 -31.62
N ALA A 325 35.23 28.20 -32.39
CA ALA A 325 35.06 26.76 -32.66
C ALA A 325 35.45 25.88 -31.47
N TYR A 326 36.45 26.30 -30.69
CA TYR A 326 37.02 25.47 -29.61
C TYR A 326 36.01 25.15 -28.49
N PRO A 327 35.35 26.14 -27.83
CA PRO A 327 34.35 25.81 -26.82
C PRO A 327 33.14 25.05 -27.39
N LYS A 328 32.74 25.29 -28.66
CA LYS A 328 31.69 24.51 -29.34
C LYS A 328 32.05 23.03 -29.43
N GLN A 329 33.30 22.71 -29.80
CA GLN A 329 33.76 21.31 -29.87
C GLN A 329 33.78 20.64 -28.49
N LYS A 330 34.22 21.36 -27.44
CA LYS A 330 34.21 20.85 -26.08
C LYS A 330 32.80 20.59 -25.56
N LEU A 331 31.88 21.52 -25.78
CA LEU A 331 30.47 21.33 -25.45
C LEU A 331 29.86 20.13 -26.18
N ALA A 332 30.16 19.95 -27.47
CA ALA A 332 29.71 18.77 -28.22
C ALA A 332 30.25 17.45 -27.64
N ALA A 333 31.50 17.43 -27.17
CA ALA A 333 32.07 16.26 -26.49
C ALA A 333 31.37 15.98 -25.14
N ILE A 334 31.07 17.03 -24.36
CA ILE A 334 30.30 16.92 -23.11
C ILE A 334 28.88 16.41 -23.37
N GLU A 335 28.21 16.94 -24.39
CA GLU A 335 26.86 16.50 -24.78
C GLU A 335 26.86 15.03 -25.21
N GLN A 336 27.86 14.61 -25.97
CA GLN A 336 28.01 13.20 -26.36
C GLN A 336 28.23 12.29 -25.14
N HIS A 337 28.96 12.75 -24.13
CA HIS A 337 29.13 12.01 -22.88
C HIS A 337 27.79 11.87 -22.14
N PHE A 338 27.03 12.95 -21.96
CA PHE A 338 25.71 12.89 -21.32
C PHE A 338 24.72 12.04 -22.11
N ALA A 339 24.73 12.11 -23.44
CA ALA A 339 23.92 11.26 -24.30
C ALA A 339 24.27 9.78 -24.10
N THR A 340 25.56 9.44 -24.00
CA THR A 340 26.03 8.07 -23.74
C THR A 340 25.61 7.59 -22.34
N LEU A 341 25.72 8.46 -21.34
CA LEU A 341 25.31 8.17 -19.96
C LEU A 341 23.81 7.90 -19.87
N GLN A 342 23.00 8.75 -20.52
CA GLN A 342 21.55 8.59 -20.59
C GLN A 342 21.17 7.30 -21.33
N GLN A 343 21.83 7.01 -22.46
CA GLN A 343 21.61 5.76 -23.19
C GLN A 343 21.96 4.52 -22.35
N SER A 344 22.97 4.60 -21.47
CA SER A 344 23.29 3.53 -20.51
C SER A 344 22.23 3.37 -19.42
N PHE A 345 21.61 4.48 -18.99
CA PHE A 345 20.50 4.49 -18.05
C PHE A 345 19.24 3.86 -18.67
N GLU A 346 18.87 4.26 -19.88
CA GLU A 346 17.78 3.66 -20.65
C GLU A 346 18.01 2.15 -20.86
N ALA A 347 19.22 1.73 -21.23
CA ALA A 347 19.53 0.32 -21.43
C ALA A 347 19.43 -0.52 -20.12
N ASN A 348 19.75 0.07 -18.97
CA ASN A 348 19.56 -0.57 -17.67
C ASN A 348 18.08 -0.66 -17.29
N TYR A 349 17.30 0.39 -17.58
CA TYR A 349 15.85 0.38 -17.41
C TYR A 349 15.20 -0.72 -18.26
N ASP A 350 15.53 -0.79 -19.55
CA ASP A 350 15.03 -1.82 -20.47
C ASP A 350 15.37 -3.24 -20.01
N LYS A 351 16.56 -3.45 -19.42
CA LYS A 351 16.93 -4.73 -18.82
C LYS A 351 16.06 -5.12 -17.64
N VAL A 352 15.72 -4.17 -16.76
CA VAL A 352 14.84 -4.42 -15.61
C VAL A 352 13.43 -4.75 -16.11
N ILE A 353 12.94 -4.04 -17.13
CA ILE A 353 11.65 -4.33 -17.76
C ILE A 353 11.65 -5.72 -18.40
N ALA A 354 12.64 -6.06 -19.22
CA ALA A 354 12.73 -7.38 -19.84
C ALA A 354 12.83 -8.52 -18.81
N GLY A 355 13.50 -8.29 -17.69
CA GLY A 355 13.52 -9.22 -16.56
C GLY A 355 12.14 -9.39 -15.91
N ALA A 356 11.42 -8.29 -15.73
CA ALA A 356 10.08 -8.26 -15.14
C ALA A 356 9.07 -8.96 -16.06
N ASP A 357 9.10 -8.67 -17.36
CA ASP A 357 8.31 -9.32 -18.40
C ASP A 357 8.58 -10.84 -18.41
N SER A 358 9.85 -11.26 -18.39
CA SER A 358 10.22 -12.67 -18.37
C SER A 358 9.73 -13.38 -17.10
N ALA A 359 9.79 -12.72 -15.94
CA ALA A 359 9.25 -13.27 -14.70
C ALA A 359 7.72 -13.37 -14.72
N PHE A 360 7.05 -12.40 -15.36
CA PHE A 360 5.60 -12.39 -15.53
C PHE A 360 5.12 -13.55 -16.42
N GLU A 361 5.73 -13.72 -17.60
CA GLU A 361 5.46 -14.83 -18.53
C GLU A 361 5.76 -16.21 -17.90
N ALA A 362 6.77 -16.28 -17.02
CA ALA A 362 7.09 -17.50 -16.28
C ALA A 362 6.14 -17.80 -15.11
N GLY A 363 5.11 -16.98 -14.88
CA GLY A 363 4.16 -17.14 -13.77
C GLY A 363 4.74 -16.79 -12.39
N LYS A 364 5.92 -16.16 -12.34
CA LYS A 364 6.59 -15.74 -11.10
C LYS A 364 6.12 -14.35 -10.68
N TYR A 365 4.82 -14.22 -10.43
CA TYR A 365 4.13 -12.94 -10.25
C TYR A 365 4.72 -12.06 -9.16
N VAL A 366 5.16 -12.61 -8.02
CA VAL A 366 5.81 -11.84 -6.94
C VAL A 366 7.15 -11.25 -7.40
N ILE A 367 7.96 -12.02 -8.12
CA ILE A 367 9.26 -11.57 -8.63
C ILE A 367 9.06 -10.50 -9.71
N ALA A 368 8.10 -10.71 -10.62
CA ALA A 368 7.74 -9.75 -11.65
C ALA A 368 7.30 -8.41 -11.02
N LYS A 369 6.44 -8.46 -9.99
CA LYS A 369 5.96 -7.28 -9.26
C LYS A 369 7.11 -6.46 -8.67
N THR A 370 8.03 -7.12 -7.96
CA THR A 370 9.19 -6.44 -7.36
C THR A 370 10.09 -5.80 -8.42
N GLN A 371 10.26 -6.42 -9.59
CA GLN A 371 11.07 -5.84 -10.66
C GLN A 371 10.37 -4.65 -11.36
N TYR A 372 9.06 -4.71 -11.59
CA TYR A 372 8.30 -3.55 -12.06
C TYR A 372 8.27 -2.41 -11.03
N GLU A 373 8.13 -2.71 -9.74
CA GLU A 373 8.25 -1.71 -8.66
C GLU A 373 9.65 -1.09 -8.63
N THR A 374 10.69 -1.87 -8.92
CA THR A 374 12.07 -1.37 -9.06
C THR A 374 12.21 -0.46 -10.27
N ALA A 375 11.59 -0.80 -11.41
CA ALA A 375 11.55 0.06 -12.59
C ALA A 375 10.83 1.40 -12.29
N LEU A 376 9.76 1.38 -11.49
CA LEU A 376 9.04 2.58 -11.06
C LEU A 376 9.80 3.45 -10.06
N LYS A 377 10.77 2.91 -9.31
CA LYS A 377 11.70 3.74 -8.52
C LYS A 377 12.62 4.59 -9.40
N VAL A 378 12.90 4.14 -10.63
CA VAL A 378 13.74 4.84 -11.61
C VAL A 378 12.91 5.80 -12.46
N LYS A 379 11.72 5.36 -12.90
CA LYS A 379 10.79 6.17 -13.72
C LYS A 379 9.36 6.03 -13.18
N PRO A 380 8.98 6.83 -12.17
CA PRO A 380 7.69 6.68 -11.46
C PRO A 380 6.46 6.86 -12.36
N GLU A 381 6.61 7.69 -13.40
CA GLU A 381 5.57 8.07 -14.35
C GLU A 381 5.35 7.04 -15.47
N ASP A 382 6.11 5.94 -15.51
CA ASP A 382 5.99 4.97 -16.61
C ASP A 382 4.71 4.12 -16.46
N ALA A 383 3.80 4.26 -17.42
CA ALA A 383 2.51 3.59 -17.42
C ALA A 383 2.62 2.07 -17.63
N TYR A 384 3.67 1.57 -18.29
CA TYR A 384 3.79 0.15 -18.62
C TYR A 384 3.99 -0.73 -17.36
N PRO A 385 4.98 -0.47 -16.49
CA PRO A 385 5.13 -1.21 -15.22
C PRO A 385 3.91 -1.08 -14.30
N GLN A 386 3.27 0.10 -14.26
CA GLN A 386 2.05 0.32 -13.47
C GLN A 386 0.92 -0.60 -13.93
N GLN A 387 0.69 -0.68 -15.25
CA GLN A 387 -0.31 -1.56 -15.83
C GLN A 387 0.00 -3.04 -15.55
N GLN A 388 1.26 -3.46 -15.68
CA GLN A 388 1.68 -4.84 -15.42
C GLN A 388 1.52 -5.23 -13.95
N ILE A 389 1.83 -4.34 -13.00
CA ILE A 389 1.55 -4.56 -11.57
C ILE A 389 0.05 -4.73 -11.33
N GLY A 390 -0.80 -3.96 -12.02
CA GLY A 390 -2.25 -4.13 -11.99
C GLY A 390 -2.70 -5.52 -12.44
N GLN A 391 -2.16 -6.02 -13.55
CA GLN A 391 -2.44 -7.38 -14.05
C GLN A 391 -1.91 -8.47 -13.11
N ILE A 392 -0.72 -8.26 -12.54
CA ILE A 392 -0.13 -9.16 -11.54
C ILE A 392 -1.01 -9.27 -10.30
N ASN A 393 -1.51 -8.15 -9.77
CA ASN A 393 -2.38 -8.16 -8.60
C ASN A 393 -3.67 -8.97 -8.89
N GLN A 394 -4.27 -8.82 -10.07
CA GLN A 394 -5.42 -9.64 -10.47
C GLN A 394 -5.08 -11.14 -10.53
N LYS A 395 -3.91 -11.52 -11.06
CA LYS A 395 -3.47 -12.92 -11.14
C LYS A 395 -3.17 -13.52 -9.76
N LEU A 396 -2.61 -12.72 -8.85
CA LEU A 396 -2.37 -13.13 -7.47
C LEU A 396 -3.69 -13.34 -6.72
N ASP A 397 -4.68 -12.46 -6.90
CA ASP A 397 -6.02 -12.62 -6.34
C ASP A 397 -6.72 -13.88 -6.89
N GLU A 398 -6.64 -14.15 -8.20
CA GLU A 398 -7.16 -15.38 -8.82
C GLU A 398 -6.52 -16.65 -8.22
N LEU A 399 -5.20 -16.64 -8.00
CA LEU A 399 -4.46 -17.74 -7.38
C LEU A 399 -4.84 -17.95 -5.90
N GLU A 400 -5.04 -16.86 -5.16
CA GLU A 400 -5.47 -16.91 -3.76
C GLU A 400 -6.89 -17.48 -3.65
N GLN A 401 -7.82 -17.04 -4.51
CA GLN A 401 -9.17 -17.59 -4.58
C GLN A 401 -9.17 -19.07 -4.95
N LEU A 402 -8.37 -19.48 -5.93
CA LEU A 402 -8.22 -20.88 -6.31
C LEU A 402 -7.67 -21.73 -5.16
N THR A 403 -6.68 -21.22 -4.43
CA THR A 403 -6.08 -21.88 -3.25
C THR A 403 -7.10 -22.00 -2.12
N ARG A 404 -7.89 -20.96 -1.88
CA ARG A 404 -8.95 -20.95 -0.86
C ARG A 404 -10.05 -21.97 -1.16
N VAL A 405 -10.51 -22.04 -2.41
CA VAL A 405 -11.50 -23.03 -2.87
C VAL A 405 -10.92 -24.46 -2.80
N ASN A 406 -9.65 -24.66 -3.17
CA ASN A 406 -8.98 -25.96 -3.06
C ASN A 406 -8.87 -26.43 -1.61
N ASN A 407 -8.46 -25.55 -0.70
CA ASN A 407 -8.33 -25.89 0.72
C ASN A 407 -9.69 -26.17 1.36
N ALA A 408 -10.72 -25.36 1.07
CA ALA A 408 -12.08 -25.60 1.54
C ALA A 408 -12.63 -26.95 1.04
N TYR A 409 -12.37 -27.29 -0.23
CA TYR A 409 -12.72 -28.59 -0.81
C TYR A 409 -12.01 -29.74 -0.09
N LEU A 410 -10.69 -29.67 0.11
CA LEU A 410 -9.90 -30.72 0.77
C LEU A 410 -10.35 -30.93 2.22
N THR A 411 -10.64 -29.87 2.96
CA THR A 411 -11.15 -29.96 4.34
C THR A 411 -12.51 -30.66 4.38
N LEU A 412 -13.45 -30.28 3.53
CA LEU A 412 -14.79 -30.91 3.49
C LEU A 412 -14.71 -32.38 3.09
N VAL A 413 -13.80 -32.74 2.18
CA VAL A 413 -13.54 -34.14 1.81
C VAL A 413 -12.95 -34.91 2.99
N ALA A 414 -11.93 -34.37 3.67
CA ALA A 414 -11.32 -35.01 4.83
C ALA A 414 -12.31 -35.22 5.98
N ASP A 415 -13.14 -34.22 6.29
CA ASP A 415 -14.21 -34.31 7.29
C ASP A 415 -15.25 -35.37 6.89
N ALA A 416 -15.66 -35.41 5.62
CA ALA A 416 -16.61 -36.39 5.11
C ALA A 416 -16.06 -37.82 5.15
N ASP A 417 -14.78 -38.01 4.79
CA ASP A 417 -14.08 -39.29 4.90
C ASP A 417 -13.97 -39.74 6.37
N GLN A 418 -13.64 -38.83 7.28
CA GLN A 418 -13.58 -39.12 8.71
C GLN A 418 -14.93 -39.50 9.30
N LEU A 419 -16.00 -38.77 8.95
CA LEU A 419 -17.37 -39.07 9.37
C LEU A 419 -17.85 -40.41 8.80
N SER A 420 -17.48 -40.72 7.55
CA SER A 420 -17.78 -41.99 6.90
C SER A 420 -17.05 -43.15 7.60
N ALA A 421 -15.76 -42.99 7.89
CA ALA A 421 -14.95 -43.95 8.64
C ALA A 421 -15.44 -44.14 10.08
N ALA A 422 -15.99 -43.09 10.71
CA ALA A 422 -16.63 -43.14 12.01
C ALA A 422 -18.05 -43.76 11.99
N GLY A 423 -18.54 -44.20 10.83
CA GLY A 423 -19.86 -44.81 10.66
C GLY A 423 -21.03 -43.81 10.74
N GLN A 424 -20.74 -42.51 10.78
CA GLN A 424 -21.74 -41.43 10.77
C GLN A 424 -22.15 -41.11 9.33
N LEU A 425 -22.68 -42.12 8.66
CA LEU A 425 -22.91 -42.15 7.20
C LEU A 425 -23.79 -40.99 6.71
N GLU A 426 -24.81 -40.59 7.46
CA GLU A 426 -25.69 -39.46 7.11
C GLU A 426 -24.99 -38.09 7.21
N LEU A 427 -24.10 -37.91 8.20
CA LEU A 427 -23.32 -36.68 8.34
C LEU A 427 -22.22 -36.60 7.27
N ALA A 428 -21.61 -37.73 6.94
CA ALA A 428 -20.67 -37.85 5.83
C ALA A 428 -21.31 -37.47 4.48
N LEU A 429 -22.55 -37.92 4.22
CA LEU A 429 -23.31 -37.56 3.02
C LEU A 429 -23.52 -36.05 2.88
N SER A 430 -23.82 -35.33 3.97
CA SER A 430 -23.94 -33.86 3.94
C SER A 430 -22.63 -33.20 3.51
N LYS A 431 -21.52 -33.63 4.11
CA LYS A 431 -20.20 -33.03 3.85
C LYS A 431 -19.67 -33.34 2.45
N TYR A 432 -19.93 -34.52 1.90
CA TYR A 432 -19.64 -34.81 0.50
C TYR A 432 -20.48 -33.97 -0.48
N ARG A 433 -21.74 -33.66 -0.16
CA ARG A 433 -22.58 -32.79 -1.00
C ARG A 433 -22.07 -31.35 -1.00
N GLU A 434 -21.65 -30.84 0.16
CA GLU A 434 -20.99 -29.53 0.31
C GLU A 434 -19.68 -29.47 -0.50
N ALA A 435 -18.84 -30.51 -0.43
CA ALA A 435 -17.61 -30.61 -1.22
C ALA A 435 -17.88 -30.66 -2.75
N GLY A 436 -18.89 -31.43 -3.17
CA GLY A 436 -19.31 -31.53 -4.57
C GLY A 436 -19.89 -30.22 -5.13
N ALA A 437 -20.51 -29.39 -4.30
CA ALA A 437 -20.99 -28.07 -4.71
C ALA A 437 -19.86 -27.06 -4.95
N LEU A 438 -18.76 -27.16 -4.19
CA LEU A 438 -17.57 -26.31 -4.37
C LEU A 438 -16.75 -26.70 -5.60
N LYS A 439 -16.72 -27.99 -5.97
CA LYS A 439 -16.06 -28.49 -7.18
C LYS A 439 -16.92 -29.54 -7.91
N PRO A 440 -17.88 -29.10 -8.74
CA PRO A 440 -18.82 -30.01 -9.41
C PRO A 440 -18.18 -31.00 -10.40
N THR A 441 -16.97 -30.70 -10.87
CA THR A 441 -16.22 -31.54 -11.81
C THR A 441 -15.39 -32.64 -11.14
N GLU A 442 -15.24 -32.61 -9.81
CA GLU A 442 -14.49 -33.63 -9.07
C GLU A 442 -15.36 -34.85 -8.80
N ASN A 443 -14.90 -36.02 -9.25
CA ASN A 443 -15.68 -37.27 -9.16
C ASN A 443 -15.63 -37.92 -7.78
N TYR A 444 -14.75 -37.46 -6.89
CA TYR A 444 -14.55 -38.11 -5.59
C TYR A 444 -15.78 -38.02 -4.67
N PRO A 445 -16.38 -36.83 -4.41
CA PRO A 445 -17.53 -36.73 -3.50
C PRO A 445 -18.79 -37.43 -4.03
N SER A 446 -19.04 -37.36 -5.34
CA SER A 446 -20.20 -38.03 -5.97
C SER A 446 -20.11 -39.54 -5.87
N LYS A 447 -18.91 -40.11 -6.08
CA LYS A 447 -18.66 -41.55 -5.92
C LYS A 447 -18.87 -42.01 -4.47
N ARG A 448 -18.38 -41.24 -3.49
CA ARG A 448 -18.56 -41.56 -2.06
C ARG A 448 -20.02 -41.48 -1.62
N ILE A 449 -20.79 -40.53 -2.15
CA ILE A 449 -22.23 -40.42 -1.89
C ILE A 449 -22.97 -41.68 -2.38
N GLU A 450 -22.63 -42.17 -3.56
CA GLU A 450 -23.21 -43.40 -4.12
C GLU A 450 -22.85 -44.63 -3.28
N GLU A 451 -21.57 -44.77 -2.89
CA GLU A 451 -21.09 -45.84 -2.01
C GLU A 451 -21.82 -45.86 -0.65
N ILE A 452 -22.01 -44.71 -0.01
CA ILE A 452 -22.66 -44.60 1.30
C ILE A 452 -24.17 -44.90 1.21
N ASN A 453 -24.84 -44.45 0.14
CA ASN A 453 -26.26 -44.73 -0.06
C ASN A 453 -26.54 -46.23 -0.25
N LEU A 454 -25.61 -46.97 -0.88
CA LEU A 454 -25.70 -48.42 -1.03
C LEU A 454 -25.54 -49.15 0.32
N LEU A 455 -24.59 -48.70 1.16
CA LEU A 455 -24.36 -49.26 2.50
C LEU A 455 -25.58 -49.14 3.44
N LEU A 456 -26.35 -48.05 3.33
CA LEU A 456 -27.54 -47.82 4.17
C LEU A 456 -28.75 -48.69 3.79
N VAL A 457 -28.84 -49.12 2.52
CA VAL A 457 -29.91 -49.99 2.01
C VAL A 457 -29.64 -51.46 2.34
N ASP A 458 -28.39 -51.91 2.25
CA ASP A 458 -28.00 -53.29 2.59
C ASP A 458 -28.06 -53.57 4.11
N ALA A 459 -27.68 -52.60 4.96
CA ALA A 459 -27.69 -52.75 6.42
C ALA A 459 -29.07 -53.11 7.01
N ARG A 460 -30.18 -52.72 6.37
CA ARG A 460 -31.55 -53.04 6.82
C ARG A 460 -32.02 -54.45 6.43
N LYS A 461 -31.53 -55.01 5.32
CA LYS A 461 -31.85 -56.39 4.87
C LYS A 461 -30.92 -57.45 5.49
N GLN A 462 -29.68 -57.07 5.80
CA GLN A 462 -28.68 -57.97 6.40
C GLN A 462 -29.08 -58.40 7.83
N LYS A 463 -29.53 -57.46 8.66
CA LYS A 463 -29.84 -57.68 10.09
C LYS A 463 -30.86 -58.79 10.36
N GLU A 464 -31.89 -58.92 9.52
CA GLU A 464 -32.94 -59.94 9.67
C GLU A 464 -32.50 -61.35 9.21
N THR A 465 -31.45 -61.40 8.38
CA THR A 465 -30.81 -62.63 7.90
C THR A 465 -29.65 -63.07 8.83
N ASP A 466 -28.98 -62.12 9.49
CA ASP A 466 -27.91 -62.33 10.47
C ASP A 466 -28.38 -63.10 11.71
N ASP A 467 -29.55 -62.75 12.27
CA ASP A 467 -30.05 -63.36 13.51
C ASP A 467 -30.37 -64.86 13.39
N LYS A 468 -30.83 -65.31 12.21
CA LYS A 468 -31.12 -66.74 11.93
C LYS A 468 -29.86 -67.54 11.66
N TYR A 469 -28.85 -66.90 11.06
CA TYR A 469 -27.55 -67.48 10.76
C TYR A 469 -26.70 -67.66 12.03
N GLN A 470 -26.66 -66.66 12.92
CA GLN A 470 -25.86 -66.68 14.15
C GLN A 470 -26.22 -67.86 15.07
N LYS A 471 -27.50 -68.25 15.15
CA LYS A 471 -27.94 -69.39 15.97
C LYS A 471 -27.35 -70.73 15.53
N GLN A 472 -27.10 -70.93 14.23
CA GLN A 472 -26.47 -72.16 13.72
C GLN A 472 -24.96 -72.13 13.87
N VAL A 473 -24.35 -70.94 13.76
CA VAL A 473 -22.92 -70.69 14.00
C VAL A 473 -22.54 -71.09 15.44
N ASP A 474 -23.30 -70.62 16.44
CA ASP A 474 -22.98 -70.87 17.85
C ASP A 474 -23.04 -72.36 18.22
N MET A 475 -24.02 -73.10 17.68
CA MET A 475 -24.17 -74.54 17.90
C MET A 475 -23.05 -75.34 17.20
N ALA A 476 -22.64 -74.92 16.00
CA ALA A 476 -21.55 -75.57 15.27
C ALA A 476 -20.16 -75.32 15.90
N GLU A 477 -19.92 -74.12 16.44
CA GLU A 477 -18.73 -73.77 17.22
C GLU A 477 -18.64 -74.56 18.54
N GLN A 478 -19.76 -74.78 19.24
CA GLN A 478 -19.78 -75.58 20.47
C GLN A 478 -19.37 -77.04 20.23
N LEU A 479 -19.92 -77.67 19.17
CA LEU A 479 -19.56 -79.04 18.77
C LEU A 479 -18.09 -79.14 18.31
N PHE A 480 -17.53 -78.06 17.74
CA PHE A 480 -16.12 -77.97 17.37
C PHE A 480 -15.22 -77.95 18.60
N LYS A 481 -15.59 -77.18 19.63
CA LYS A 481 -14.84 -77.07 20.91
C LYS A 481 -14.78 -78.39 21.69
N GLU A 482 -15.75 -79.26 21.51
CA GLU A 482 -15.79 -80.61 22.11
C GLU A 482 -14.93 -81.64 21.33
N ASP A 483 -14.16 -81.19 20.32
CA ASP A 483 -13.33 -82.00 19.39
C ASP A 483 -14.14 -83.06 18.61
N ARG A 484 -15.46 -82.88 18.55
CA ARG A 484 -16.41 -83.72 17.79
C ARG A 484 -16.52 -83.21 16.35
N LEU A 485 -15.39 -83.24 15.65
CA LEU A 485 -15.17 -82.58 14.36
C LEU A 485 -16.19 -82.96 13.27
N ALA A 486 -16.59 -84.24 13.19
CA ALA A 486 -17.58 -84.69 12.20
C ALA A 486 -18.99 -84.12 12.43
N GLU A 487 -19.37 -83.92 13.70
CA GLU A 487 -20.69 -83.41 14.07
C GLU A 487 -20.76 -81.89 13.91
N SER A 488 -19.69 -81.18 14.27
CA SER A 488 -19.53 -79.76 13.98
C SER A 488 -19.66 -79.45 12.49
N LYS A 489 -19.03 -80.25 11.63
CA LYS A 489 -19.10 -80.10 10.16
C LYS A 489 -20.54 -80.12 9.63
N ASN A 490 -21.38 -81.00 10.16
CA ASN A 490 -22.78 -81.12 9.74
C ASN A 490 -23.60 -79.87 10.16
N THR A 491 -23.39 -79.34 11.36
CA THR A 491 -24.08 -78.11 11.82
C THR A 491 -23.64 -76.88 11.02
N TRP A 492 -22.36 -76.79 10.62
CA TRP A 492 -21.89 -75.76 9.68
C TRP A 492 -22.56 -75.87 8.30
N GLN A 493 -22.83 -77.08 7.81
CA GLN A 493 -23.56 -77.25 6.53
C GLN A 493 -24.98 -76.67 6.62
N GLN A 494 -25.61 -76.75 7.78
CA GLN A 494 -26.94 -76.15 8.02
C GLN A 494 -26.88 -74.61 8.09
N ALA A 495 -25.81 -74.04 8.66
CA ALA A 495 -25.58 -72.59 8.64
C ALA A 495 -25.41 -72.05 7.19
N LEU A 496 -24.85 -72.85 6.27
CA LEU A 496 -24.81 -72.53 4.85
C LEU A 496 -26.18 -72.57 4.18
N VAL A 497 -27.13 -73.36 4.64
CA VAL A 497 -28.46 -73.32 4.02
C VAL A 497 -29.15 -71.96 4.28
N ILE A 498 -28.90 -71.35 5.45
CA ILE A 498 -29.49 -70.06 5.85
C ILE A 498 -28.81 -68.89 5.16
N LYS A 499 -27.48 -68.95 5.04
CA LYS A 499 -26.71 -68.04 4.21
C LYS A 499 -25.72 -68.82 3.33
N PRO A 500 -26.14 -69.19 2.11
CA PRO A 500 -25.39 -70.07 1.17
C PRO A 500 -24.02 -69.59 0.74
N TYR A 501 -23.72 -68.34 1.04
CA TYR A 501 -22.51 -67.66 0.63
C TYR A 501 -21.66 -67.21 1.82
N GLU A 502 -22.10 -67.48 3.06
CA GLU A 502 -21.30 -67.19 4.24
C GLU A 502 -20.04 -68.05 4.26
N VAL A 503 -18.95 -67.34 4.43
CA VAL A 503 -17.62 -67.91 4.29
C VAL A 503 -17.28 -68.71 5.54
N LEU A 504 -17.73 -68.29 6.72
CA LEU A 504 -17.40 -68.94 8.00
C LEU A 504 -17.82 -70.43 8.04
N PRO A 505 -19.05 -70.85 7.69
CA PRO A 505 -19.39 -72.26 7.68
C PRO A 505 -18.70 -73.06 6.55
N LYS A 506 -18.51 -72.49 5.34
CA LYS A 506 -17.72 -73.14 4.27
C LYS A 506 -16.27 -73.32 4.72
N LEU A 507 -15.70 -72.29 5.34
CA LEU A 507 -14.36 -72.30 5.92
C LEU A 507 -14.28 -73.23 7.10
N ARG A 508 -15.31 -73.42 7.92
CA ARG A 508 -15.28 -74.32 9.06
C ARG A 508 -15.45 -75.77 8.65
N ILE A 509 -16.28 -76.06 7.65
CA ILE A 509 -16.36 -77.38 6.99
C ILE A 509 -15.04 -77.70 6.30
N ALA A 510 -14.53 -76.77 5.49
CA ALA A 510 -13.24 -76.90 4.82
C ALA A 510 -12.10 -76.89 5.83
N ALA A 511 -12.17 -76.18 6.95
CA ALA A 511 -11.18 -76.21 8.02
C ALA A 511 -11.29 -77.48 8.84
N ILE A 512 -12.43 -78.14 8.95
CA ILE A 512 -12.53 -79.46 9.59
C ILE A 512 -11.93 -80.53 8.67
N ASP A 513 -12.25 -80.48 7.38
CA ASP A 513 -11.68 -81.39 6.35
C ASP A 513 -10.18 -81.15 6.15
N SER A 514 -9.79 -79.87 6.15
CA SER A 514 -8.41 -79.43 6.06
C SER A 514 -7.70 -79.66 7.38
N LEU A 515 -8.26 -79.46 8.58
CA LEU A 515 -7.60 -79.72 9.87
C LEU A 515 -7.15 -81.17 10.02
N VAL A 516 -7.86 -82.12 9.41
CA VAL A 516 -7.45 -83.53 9.35
C VAL A 516 -6.22 -83.74 8.45
N VAL A 517 -6.12 -83.06 7.30
CA VAL A 517 -4.99 -83.13 6.34
C VAL A 517 -3.85 -82.14 6.68
N VAL A 518 -4.18 -81.04 7.34
CA VAL A 518 -3.32 -79.95 7.83
C VAL A 518 -2.64 -80.40 9.11
N ARG A 519 -3.27 -81.17 10.01
CA ARG A 519 -2.54 -81.76 11.16
C ARG A 519 -1.34 -82.59 10.69
N GLU A 520 -1.39 -83.20 9.50
CA GLU A 520 -0.29 -83.96 8.90
C GLU A 520 0.71 -83.10 8.07
N ASN A 521 0.25 -82.12 7.28
CA ASN A 521 1.12 -81.22 6.50
C ASN A 521 1.73 -80.02 7.29
N GLN A 522 1.04 -79.55 8.33
CA GLN A 522 1.47 -78.44 9.20
C GLN A 522 2.73 -78.79 9.98
N ALA A 523 2.92 -80.07 10.34
CA ALA A 523 4.11 -80.52 11.07
C ALA A 523 5.42 -80.33 10.27
N GLU A 524 5.37 -80.45 8.94
CA GLU A 524 6.53 -80.27 8.05
C GLU A 524 6.76 -78.79 7.69
N ILE A 525 5.69 -78.03 7.45
CA ILE A 525 5.76 -76.57 7.24
C ILE A 525 6.30 -75.86 8.52
N ASP A 526 5.86 -76.28 9.71
CA ASP A 526 6.35 -75.73 10.98
C ASP A 526 7.84 -76.04 11.21
N ARG A 527 8.36 -77.16 10.69
CA ARG A 527 9.78 -77.52 10.78
C ARG A 527 10.65 -76.61 9.91
N GLN A 528 10.24 -76.38 8.66
CA GLN A 528 10.97 -75.50 7.73
C GLN A 528 10.90 -74.03 8.17
N TYR A 529 9.72 -73.59 8.63
CA TYR A 529 9.51 -72.26 9.17
C TYR A 529 10.40 -71.97 10.41
N ARG A 530 10.48 -72.91 11.37
CA ARG A 530 11.36 -72.77 12.54
C ARG A 530 12.84 -72.67 12.17
N SER A 531 13.29 -73.40 11.15
CA SER A 531 14.67 -73.33 10.67
C SER A 531 15.02 -71.97 10.07
N LEU A 532 14.11 -71.40 9.28
CA LEU A 532 14.32 -70.08 8.66
C LEU A 532 14.29 -68.96 9.70
N LEU A 533 13.36 -69.02 10.67
CA LEU A 533 13.35 -68.07 11.80
C LEU A 533 14.65 -68.10 12.60
N ALA A 534 15.16 -69.29 12.94
CA ALA A 534 16.43 -69.43 13.66
C ALA A 534 17.64 -68.88 12.85
N SER A 535 17.63 -69.05 11.53
CA SER A 535 18.67 -68.51 10.65
C SER A 535 18.62 -66.98 10.56
N GLY A 536 17.42 -66.40 10.44
CA GLY A 536 17.23 -64.94 10.47
C GLY A 536 17.64 -64.34 11.81
N ASP A 537 17.26 -64.99 12.92
CA ASP A 537 17.63 -64.56 14.29
C ASP A 537 19.18 -64.56 14.46
N SER A 538 19.87 -65.53 13.86
CA SER A 538 21.35 -65.60 13.87
C SER A 538 22.00 -64.45 13.08
N LEU A 539 21.51 -64.14 11.88
CA LEU A 539 22.01 -63.04 11.05
C LEU A 539 21.76 -61.67 11.69
N GLN A 540 20.61 -61.50 12.33
CA GLN A 540 20.29 -60.30 13.10
C GLN A 540 21.28 -60.11 14.27
N THR A 541 21.64 -61.18 14.98
CA THR A 541 22.64 -61.14 16.06
C THR A 541 24.03 -60.75 15.54
N GLN A 542 24.37 -61.15 14.31
CA GLN A 542 25.60 -60.77 13.62
C GLN A 542 25.56 -59.35 13.02
N LYS A 543 24.45 -58.61 13.19
CA LYS A 543 24.20 -57.26 12.65
C LYS A 543 24.17 -57.19 11.11
N LEU A 544 23.99 -58.33 10.45
CA LEU A 544 23.81 -58.44 9.00
C LEU A 544 22.32 -58.25 8.68
N PHE A 545 21.82 -57.03 8.86
CA PHE A 545 20.38 -56.75 8.86
C PHE A 545 19.74 -56.91 7.49
N ALA A 546 20.46 -56.58 6.40
CA ALA A 546 19.95 -56.76 5.04
C ALA A 546 19.75 -58.25 4.72
N GLU A 547 20.73 -59.08 5.08
CA GLU A 547 20.65 -60.54 4.91
C GLU A 547 19.61 -61.16 5.84
N ALA A 548 19.48 -60.68 7.08
CA ALA A 548 18.46 -61.14 8.02
C ALA A 548 17.02 -60.87 7.51
N LEU A 549 16.78 -59.69 6.92
CA LEU A 549 15.47 -59.35 6.33
C LEU A 549 15.08 -60.31 5.21
N VAL A 550 16.01 -60.63 4.31
CA VAL A 550 15.77 -61.59 3.22
C VAL A 550 15.38 -62.97 3.77
N VAL A 551 16.07 -63.45 4.81
CA VAL A 551 15.77 -64.76 5.40
C VAL A 551 14.45 -64.76 6.18
N PHE A 552 14.10 -63.68 6.88
CA PHE A 552 12.79 -63.57 7.52
C PHE A 552 11.65 -63.39 6.51
N GLU A 553 11.86 -62.72 5.38
CA GLU A 553 10.91 -62.65 4.26
C GLU A 553 10.69 -64.04 3.65
N GLN A 554 11.74 -64.85 3.52
CA GLN A 554 11.60 -66.26 3.15
C GLN A 554 10.80 -67.05 4.19
N ALA A 555 11.03 -66.83 5.50
CA ALA A 555 10.21 -67.43 6.55
C ALA A 555 8.74 -67.01 6.45
N ALA A 556 8.47 -65.72 6.24
CA ALA A 556 7.12 -65.18 6.03
C ALA A 556 6.46 -65.78 4.78
N ASN A 557 7.22 -66.07 3.73
CA ASN A 557 6.72 -66.76 2.54
C ASN A 557 6.42 -68.25 2.78
N VAL A 558 7.18 -68.92 3.65
CA VAL A 558 6.94 -70.33 4.03
C VAL A 558 5.72 -70.48 4.95
N LYS A 559 5.46 -69.49 5.82
CA LYS A 559 4.24 -69.43 6.64
C LYS A 559 3.58 -68.04 6.56
N PRO A 560 2.88 -67.73 5.45
CA PRO A 560 2.26 -66.44 5.24
C PRO A 560 1.22 -66.12 6.30
N GLY A 561 1.35 -64.95 6.93
CA GLY A 561 0.44 -64.49 7.97
C GLY A 561 0.77 -64.93 9.40
N ASP A 562 1.79 -65.78 9.61
CA ASP A 562 2.31 -66.01 10.97
C ASP A 562 3.00 -64.73 11.48
N PRO A 563 2.56 -64.18 12.62
CA PRO A 563 3.04 -62.88 13.07
C PRO A 563 4.52 -62.92 13.45
N GLN A 564 5.14 -64.07 13.73
CA GLN A 564 6.54 -64.10 14.17
C GLN A 564 7.50 -63.61 13.09
N ALA A 565 7.38 -64.09 11.85
CA ALA A 565 8.24 -63.64 10.76
C ALA A 565 8.01 -62.15 10.45
N SER A 566 6.76 -61.69 10.38
CA SER A 566 6.44 -60.27 10.16
C SER A 566 6.91 -59.37 11.31
N GLN A 567 6.78 -59.82 12.57
CA GLN A 567 7.30 -59.11 13.75
C GLN A 567 8.83 -59.06 13.73
N ARG A 568 9.52 -60.12 13.30
CA ARG A 568 10.98 -60.15 13.15
C ARG A 568 11.45 -59.24 12.02
N ILE A 569 10.78 -59.24 10.87
CA ILE A 569 11.02 -58.30 9.77
C ILE A 569 10.89 -56.86 10.28
N GLN A 570 9.79 -56.55 10.98
CA GLN A 570 9.56 -55.22 11.51
C GLN A 570 10.62 -54.84 12.56
N ALA A 571 10.93 -55.74 13.50
CA ALA A 571 11.96 -55.50 14.52
C ALA A 571 13.35 -55.26 13.90
N VAL A 572 13.73 -55.98 12.84
CA VAL A 572 15.00 -55.76 12.13
C VAL A 572 15.00 -54.44 11.36
N LYS A 573 13.89 -54.09 10.69
CA LYS A 573 13.72 -52.78 10.04
C LYS A 573 13.83 -51.65 11.05
N ASP A 574 13.14 -51.77 12.19
CA ASP A 574 13.19 -50.78 13.25
C ASP A 574 14.61 -50.62 13.83
N ILE A 575 15.36 -51.71 14.02
CA ILE A 575 16.75 -51.66 14.49
C ILE A 575 17.66 -51.00 13.44
N ARG A 576 17.53 -51.37 12.16
CA ARG A 576 18.32 -50.75 11.06
C ARG A 576 18.02 -49.26 10.94
N ASP A 577 16.74 -48.91 10.87
CA ASP A 577 16.30 -47.52 10.71
C ASP A 577 16.66 -46.69 11.95
N LYS A 578 16.67 -47.28 13.16
CA LYS A 578 17.18 -46.65 14.38
C LYS A 578 18.69 -46.39 14.28
N LEU A 579 19.49 -47.34 13.81
CA LEU A 579 20.94 -47.19 13.63
C LEU A 579 21.27 -46.17 12.54
N GLU A 580 20.53 -46.14 11.43
CA GLU A 580 20.67 -45.15 10.36
C GLU A 580 20.30 -43.74 10.85
N LYS A 581 19.19 -43.59 11.59
CA LYS A 581 18.80 -42.32 12.22
C LYS A 581 19.82 -41.85 13.26
N GLU A 582 20.39 -42.77 14.04
CA GLU A 582 21.43 -42.44 15.03
C GLU A 582 22.73 -42.01 14.34
N ALA A 583 23.13 -42.66 13.24
CA ALA A 583 24.27 -42.25 12.44
C ALA A 583 24.05 -40.89 11.75
N ALA A 584 22.88 -40.65 11.16
CA ALA A 584 22.53 -39.36 10.55
C ALA A 584 22.46 -38.22 11.57
N ARG A 585 21.91 -38.50 12.77
CA ARG A 585 21.88 -37.56 13.89
C ARG A 585 23.28 -37.20 14.37
N LYS A 586 24.20 -38.17 14.43
CA LYS A 586 25.61 -37.93 14.78
C LYS A 586 26.31 -37.06 13.74
N LEU A 587 26.10 -37.32 12.45
CA LEU A 587 26.66 -36.51 11.37
C LEU A 587 26.12 -35.07 11.39
N ALA A 588 24.80 -34.89 11.55
CA ALA A 588 24.17 -33.57 11.64
C ALA A 588 24.65 -32.76 12.86
N TYR A 589 24.90 -33.44 13.98
CA TYR A 589 25.55 -32.84 15.15
C TYR A 589 26.97 -32.35 14.78
N GLU A 590 27.83 -33.21 14.24
CA GLU A 590 29.22 -32.89 13.88
C GLU A 590 29.32 -31.74 12.86
N GLU A 591 28.45 -31.71 11.84
CA GLU A 591 28.39 -30.62 10.86
C GLU A 591 27.97 -29.28 11.49
N SER A 592 27.02 -29.30 12.42
CA SER A 592 26.56 -28.09 13.12
C SER A 592 27.66 -27.52 14.01
N ILE A 593 28.43 -28.39 14.69
CA ILE A 593 29.61 -27.99 15.46
C ILE A 593 30.66 -27.33 14.57
N ALA A 594 31.03 -27.97 13.45
CA ALA A 594 32.05 -27.44 12.55
C ALA A 594 31.67 -26.05 11.99
N LYS A 595 30.39 -25.84 11.64
CA LYS A 595 29.87 -24.53 11.21
C LYS A 595 29.91 -23.51 12.34
N ALA A 596 29.46 -23.87 13.53
CA ALA A 596 29.46 -23.01 14.69
C ALA A 596 30.87 -22.56 15.08
N ASP A 597 31.84 -23.47 15.12
CA ASP A 597 33.26 -23.17 15.39
C ASP A 597 33.87 -22.25 14.33
N THR A 598 33.51 -22.46 13.05
CA THR A 598 33.97 -21.60 11.95
C THR A 598 33.42 -20.17 12.08
N LEU A 599 32.15 -20.03 12.45
CA LEU A 599 31.52 -18.73 12.66
C LEU A 599 32.09 -18.03 13.90
N LEU A 600 32.36 -18.79 14.96
CA LEU A 600 33.00 -18.28 16.17
C LEU A 600 34.41 -17.76 15.88
N GLY A 601 35.21 -18.49 15.09
CA GLY A 601 36.53 -18.06 14.64
C GLY A 601 36.53 -16.84 13.71
N LYS A 602 35.38 -16.51 13.10
CA LYS A 602 35.15 -15.27 12.31
C LYS A 602 34.51 -14.15 13.12
N GLU A 603 34.36 -14.32 14.43
CA GLU A 603 33.72 -13.36 15.34
C GLU A 603 32.24 -13.07 15.04
N ASN A 604 31.57 -13.96 14.31
CA ASN A 604 30.14 -13.89 14.05
C ASN A 604 29.35 -14.54 15.20
N TYR A 605 29.45 -13.93 16.39
CA TYR A 605 29.00 -14.52 17.66
C TYR A 605 27.54 -14.96 17.67
N GLU A 606 26.61 -14.16 17.15
CA GLU A 606 25.17 -14.50 17.12
C GLU A 606 24.85 -15.70 16.19
N LEU A 607 25.51 -15.74 15.02
CA LEU A 607 25.36 -16.86 14.09
C LEU A 607 26.02 -18.13 14.64
N ALA A 608 27.19 -18.00 15.28
CA ALA A 608 27.86 -19.11 15.95
C ALA A 608 27.00 -19.69 17.07
N LYS A 609 26.39 -18.83 17.91
CA LYS A 609 25.44 -19.22 18.96
C LYS A 609 24.25 -19.99 18.37
N THR A 610 23.69 -19.51 17.27
CA THR A 610 22.56 -20.18 16.58
C THR A 610 22.95 -21.57 16.10
N GLU A 611 24.12 -21.73 15.49
CA GLU A 611 24.60 -23.04 15.03
C GLU A 611 24.96 -24.00 16.19
N PHE A 612 25.49 -23.50 17.32
CA PHE A 612 25.65 -24.32 18.54
C PHE A 612 24.31 -24.74 19.14
N GLN A 613 23.30 -23.87 19.13
CA GLN A 613 21.94 -24.20 19.54
C GLN A 613 21.32 -25.25 18.62
N HIS A 614 21.57 -25.14 17.31
CA HIS A 614 21.15 -26.13 16.33
C HIS A 614 21.83 -27.49 16.58
N ALA A 615 23.13 -27.51 16.91
CA ALA A 615 23.82 -28.73 17.33
C ALA A 615 23.17 -29.38 18.57
N LEU A 616 22.72 -28.59 19.56
CA LEU A 616 22.00 -29.10 20.74
C LEU A 616 20.64 -29.74 20.41
N THR A 617 20.04 -29.46 19.25
CA THR A 617 18.83 -30.20 18.81
C THR A 617 19.15 -31.67 18.49
N PHE A 618 20.37 -31.95 18.03
CA PHE A 618 20.87 -33.31 17.79
C PHE A 618 21.60 -33.88 19.01
N GLY A 619 22.19 -33.06 19.87
CA GLY A 619 22.91 -33.50 21.08
C GLY A 619 22.55 -32.68 22.33
N PRO A 620 21.33 -32.80 22.89
CA PRO A 620 20.86 -31.89 23.95
C PRO A 620 21.63 -32.02 25.27
N ASN A 621 22.37 -33.10 25.46
CA ASN A 621 23.17 -33.36 26.66
C ASN A 621 24.66 -33.06 26.47
N GLU A 622 25.09 -32.64 25.27
CA GLU A 622 26.48 -32.37 24.98
C GLU A 622 26.96 -31.11 25.71
N ALA A 623 28.13 -31.21 26.34
CA ALA A 623 28.70 -30.12 27.14
C ALA A 623 29.30 -29.02 26.26
N TYR A 624 30.01 -29.40 25.19
CA TYR A 624 30.77 -28.48 24.34
C TYR A 624 29.93 -27.32 23.77
N PRO A 625 28.75 -27.54 23.16
CA PRO A 625 27.97 -26.44 22.59
C PRO A 625 27.36 -25.56 23.68
N LYS A 626 27.02 -26.13 24.85
CA LYS A 626 26.50 -25.37 26.00
C LYS A 626 27.56 -24.43 26.57
N GLU A 627 28.78 -24.92 26.72
CA GLU A 627 29.92 -24.11 27.17
C GLU A 627 30.21 -22.98 26.17
N LYS A 628 30.22 -23.28 24.86
CA LYS A 628 30.43 -22.25 23.83
C LYS A 628 29.32 -21.21 23.75
N ILE A 629 28.06 -21.60 23.91
CA ILE A 629 26.95 -20.64 24.03
C ILE A 629 27.15 -19.73 25.25
N ALA A 630 27.53 -20.28 26.41
CA ALA A 630 27.76 -19.49 27.61
C ALA A 630 28.96 -18.52 27.47
N GLU A 631 30.05 -18.95 26.84
CA GLU A 631 31.20 -18.10 26.49
C GLU A 631 30.77 -16.95 25.55
N ILE A 632 30.02 -17.27 24.49
CA ILE A 632 29.50 -16.28 23.53
C ILE A 632 28.57 -15.28 24.23
N ASP A 633 27.67 -15.76 25.10
CA ASP A 633 26.74 -14.91 25.84
C ASP A 633 27.49 -13.90 26.73
N GLN A 634 28.54 -14.33 27.43
CA GLN A 634 29.38 -13.43 28.21
C GLN A 634 30.11 -12.41 27.35
N LEU A 635 30.59 -12.81 26.17
CA LEU A 635 31.30 -11.93 25.25
C LEU A 635 30.36 -10.88 24.63
N LEU A 636 29.14 -11.28 24.25
CA LEU A 636 28.11 -10.37 23.74
C LEU A 636 27.71 -9.33 24.79
N VAL A 637 27.56 -9.74 26.06
CA VAL A 637 27.31 -8.81 27.17
C VAL A 637 28.46 -7.81 27.32
N LYS A 638 29.71 -8.27 27.24
CA LYS A 638 30.88 -7.39 27.32
C LYS A 638 30.93 -6.40 26.15
N LEU A 639 30.71 -6.86 24.92
CA LEU A 639 30.69 -6.01 23.72
C LEU A 639 29.55 -5.00 23.75
N ALA A 640 28.38 -5.39 24.26
CA ALA A 640 27.25 -4.48 24.48
C ALA A 640 27.61 -3.40 25.52
N ALA A 641 28.26 -3.76 26.62
CA ALA A 641 28.71 -2.80 27.63
C ALA A 641 29.79 -1.83 27.10
N GLU A 642 30.73 -2.31 26.28
CA GLU A 642 31.74 -1.45 25.63
C GLU A 642 31.12 -0.48 24.62
N ARG A 643 30.13 -0.92 23.84
CA ARG A 643 29.36 -0.05 22.93
C ARG A 643 28.57 1.00 23.71
N GLU A 644 27.94 0.60 24.82
CA GLU A 644 27.19 1.51 25.69
C GLU A 644 28.09 2.57 26.32
N GLN A 645 29.27 2.19 26.78
CA GLN A 645 30.24 3.13 27.33
C GLN A 645 30.71 4.15 26.29
N LYS A 646 30.99 3.70 25.05
CA LYS A 646 31.38 4.61 23.96
C LYS A 646 30.26 5.57 23.57
N TYR A 647 29.03 5.09 23.52
CA TYR A 647 27.86 5.92 23.27
C TYR A 647 27.70 6.99 24.37
N ASN A 648 27.75 6.60 25.64
CA ASN A 648 27.61 7.54 26.76
C ASN A 648 28.71 8.61 26.77
N LEU A 649 29.95 8.23 26.49
CA LEU A 649 31.07 9.15 26.41
C LEU A 649 30.91 10.16 25.25
N ALA A 650 30.48 9.70 24.08
CA ALA A 650 30.23 10.56 22.92
C ALA A 650 29.10 11.56 23.19
N VAL A 651 28.02 11.12 23.86
CA VAL A 651 26.92 12.01 24.27
C VAL A 651 27.38 13.03 25.33
N GLU A 652 28.13 12.60 26.34
CA GLU A 652 28.67 13.49 27.38
C GLU A 652 29.61 14.54 26.78
N THR A 653 30.51 14.12 25.89
CA THR A 653 31.46 15.01 25.22
C THR A 653 30.75 15.97 24.25
N GLY A 654 29.78 15.46 23.48
CA GLY A 654 28.94 16.28 22.62
C GLY A 654 28.15 17.33 23.39
N ASN A 655 27.54 16.97 24.53
CA ASN A 655 26.86 17.92 25.43
C ASN A 655 27.83 18.97 25.98
N ALA A 656 29.03 18.56 26.42
CA ALA A 656 30.02 19.49 26.93
C ALA A 656 30.48 20.51 25.87
N PHE A 657 30.66 20.08 24.62
CA PHE A 657 30.97 21.00 23.51
C PHE A 657 29.78 21.89 23.14
N PHE A 658 28.57 21.34 23.18
CA PHE A 658 27.34 22.10 22.92
C PHE A 658 27.17 23.24 23.94
N ASP A 659 27.35 22.96 25.22
CA ASP A 659 27.26 23.94 26.32
C ASP A 659 28.37 25.01 26.23
N GLN A 660 29.51 24.68 25.60
CA GLN A 660 30.61 25.60 25.31
C GLN A 660 30.42 26.38 24.00
N GLU A 661 29.25 26.26 23.34
CA GLU A 661 28.94 26.86 22.04
C GLU A 661 29.88 26.40 20.91
N GLN A 662 30.58 25.29 21.10
CA GLN A 662 31.46 24.66 20.12
C GLN A 662 30.66 23.69 19.23
N TYR A 663 29.67 24.23 18.51
CA TYR A 663 28.67 23.43 17.79
C TYR A 663 29.25 22.48 16.73
N LYS A 664 30.40 22.82 16.14
CA LYS A 664 31.09 21.93 15.18
C LYS A 664 31.67 20.70 15.87
N GLN A 665 32.37 20.87 16.98
CA GLN A 665 32.92 19.76 17.77
C GLN A 665 31.79 18.94 18.43
N ALA A 666 30.72 19.60 18.88
CA ALA A 666 29.53 18.93 19.38
C ALA A 666 28.88 18.02 18.31
N LEU A 667 28.76 18.52 17.08
CA LEU A 667 28.23 17.77 15.95
C LEU A 667 29.06 16.51 15.65
N GLU A 668 30.39 16.60 15.66
CA GLU A 668 31.28 15.46 15.44
C GLU A 668 31.07 14.36 16.51
N GLU A 669 30.97 14.72 17.78
CA GLU A 669 30.72 13.76 18.87
C GLU A 669 29.32 13.15 18.83
N TYR A 670 28.29 13.95 18.53
CA TYR A 670 26.95 13.41 18.34
C TYR A 670 26.84 12.50 17.11
N GLN A 671 27.62 12.74 16.04
CA GLN A 671 27.72 11.83 14.90
C GLN A 671 28.37 10.50 15.29
N ILE A 672 29.33 10.49 16.23
CA ILE A 672 29.87 9.25 16.80
C ILE A 672 28.78 8.51 17.59
N ALA A 673 28.03 9.22 18.45
CA ALA A 673 26.94 8.62 19.23
C ALA A 673 25.84 8.01 18.33
N VAL A 674 25.41 8.72 17.28
CA VAL A 674 24.37 8.23 16.34
C VAL A 674 24.85 7.06 15.50
N SER A 675 26.16 6.94 15.23
CA SER A 675 26.73 5.76 14.55
C SER A 675 26.65 4.49 15.39
N ILE A 676 26.58 4.63 16.72
CA ILE A 676 26.44 3.52 17.68
C ILE A 676 24.96 3.21 17.95
N ARG A 677 24.11 4.24 18.03
CA ARG A 677 22.66 4.14 18.24
C ARG A 677 21.87 5.09 17.32
N PRO A 678 21.58 4.68 16.06
CA PRO A 678 20.93 5.55 15.08
C PRO A 678 19.51 5.97 15.43
N GLU A 679 18.80 5.17 16.21
CA GLU A 679 17.42 5.41 16.64
C GLU A 679 17.29 6.36 17.85
N ASP A 680 18.41 6.90 18.35
CA ASP A 680 18.39 7.81 19.50
C ASP A 680 17.83 9.19 19.13
N ALA A 681 16.59 9.43 19.54
CA ALA A 681 15.89 10.69 19.28
C ALA A 681 16.56 11.90 19.96
N PHE A 682 17.21 11.72 21.11
CA PHE A 682 17.90 12.81 21.81
C PHE A 682 19.14 13.25 21.01
N VAL A 683 19.98 12.30 20.59
CA VAL A 683 21.18 12.57 19.81
C VAL A 683 20.82 13.17 18.44
N THR A 684 19.80 12.62 17.78
CA THR A 684 19.32 13.14 16.48
C THR A 684 18.79 14.57 16.58
N ALA A 685 18.05 14.88 17.66
CA ALA A 685 17.60 16.25 17.93
C ALA A 685 18.78 17.19 18.18
N LYS A 686 19.82 16.75 18.91
CA LYS A 686 21.03 17.53 19.18
C LYS A 686 21.87 17.80 17.94
N ILE A 687 21.99 16.83 17.02
CA ILE A 687 22.60 17.03 15.68
C ILE A 687 21.87 18.16 14.95
N SER A 688 20.54 18.08 14.88
CA SER A 688 19.71 19.09 14.21
C SER A 688 19.85 20.47 14.87
N GLU A 689 19.96 20.52 16.20
CA GLU A 689 20.20 21.75 16.95
C GLU A 689 21.58 22.36 16.64
N CYS A 690 22.63 21.53 16.56
CA CYS A 690 23.97 21.97 16.15
C CYS A 690 23.97 22.53 14.73
N ASP A 691 23.33 21.83 13.77
CA ASP A 691 23.24 22.27 12.38
C ASP A 691 22.51 23.62 12.26
N ASN A 692 21.41 23.80 13.00
CA ASN A 692 20.69 25.06 13.07
C ASN A 692 21.56 26.19 13.66
N LYS A 693 22.29 25.93 14.74
CA LYS A 693 23.18 26.91 15.37
C LYS A 693 24.34 27.32 14.46
N LEU A 694 24.93 26.35 13.74
CA LEU A 694 25.96 26.60 12.73
C LEU A 694 25.41 27.43 11.57
N ALA A 695 24.19 27.15 11.11
CA ALA A 695 23.52 27.93 10.06
C ALA A 695 23.20 29.37 10.53
N GLU A 696 22.73 29.56 11.77
CA GLU A 696 22.52 30.87 12.38
C GLU A 696 23.83 31.68 12.44
N MET A 697 24.93 31.04 12.84
CA MET A 697 26.25 31.69 12.91
C MET A 697 26.76 32.09 11.52
N LEU A 698 26.57 31.23 10.51
CA LEU A 698 26.92 31.53 9.12
C LEU A 698 26.08 32.69 8.56
N LEU A 699 24.80 32.76 8.92
CA LEU A 699 23.90 33.84 8.52
C LEU A 699 24.33 35.17 9.15
N LEU A 700 24.71 35.18 10.43
CA LEU A 700 25.23 36.36 11.11
C LEU A 700 26.53 36.85 10.47
N LEU A 701 27.48 35.94 10.21
CA LEU A 701 28.74 36.25 9.53
C LEU A 701 28.50 36.86 8.14
N THR A 702 27.56 36.28 7.39
CA THR A 702 27.17 36.79 6.07
C THR A 702 26.54 38.18 6.16
N LYS A 703 25.76 38.46 7.20
CA LYS A 703 25.17 39.79 7.44
C LYS A 703 26.24 40.82 7.77
N GLU A 704 27.17 40.51 8.67
CA GLU A 704 28.29 41.38 9.03
C GLU A 704 29.17 41.69 7.82
N TYR A 705 29.50 40.67 7.02
CA TYR A 705 30.22 40.83 5.77
C TYR A 705 29.50 41.79 4.81
N LYS A 706 28.21 41.58 4.57
CA LYS A 706 27.40 42.44 3.69
C LYS A 706 27.34 43.89 4.18
N GLN A 707 27.25 44.09 5.49
CA GLN A 707 27.27 45.44 6.09
C GLN A 707 28.62 46.12 5.89
N ALA A 708 29.73 45.42 6.14
CA ALA A 708 31.08 45.93 5.93
C ALA A 708 31.35 46.26 4.46
N VAL A 709 30.90 45.42 3.53
CA VAL A 709 30.97 45.67 2.09
C VAL A 709 30.15 46.90 1.70
N ALA A 710 28.90 47.02 2.17
CA ALA A 710 28.05 48.16 1.84
C ALA A 710 28.64 49.49 2.35
N GLU A 711 29.23 49.50 3.56
CA GLU A 711 29.97 50.66 4.07
C GLU A 711 31.16 51.02 3.17
N ALA A 712 31.95 50.03 2.76
CA ALA A 712 33.09 50.21 1.88
C ALA A 712 32.68 50.72 0.48
N ASP A 713 31.63 50.17 -0.11
CA ASP A 713 31.06 50.58 -1.41
C ASP A 713 30.54 52.03 -1.36
N ASN A 714 29.91 52.43 -0.25
CA ASN A 714 29.45 53.81 -0.03
C ASN A 714 30.64 54.80 0.00
N LEU A 715 31.72 54.43 0.72
CA LEU A 715 32.94 55.24 0.78
C LEU A 715 33.65 55.33 -0.57
N TYR A 716 33.68 54.23 -1.31
CA TYR A 716 34.22 54.16 -2.67
C TYR A 716 33.44 55.09 -3.61
N THR A 717 32.10 55.03 -3.57
CA THR A 717 31.20 55.88 -4.38
C THR A 717 31.38 57.36 -4.04
N ALA A 718 31.60 57.68 -2.76
CA ALA A 718 31.92 59.03 -2.30
C ALA A 718 33.34 59.50 -2.65
N LYS A 719 34.14 58.68 -3.35
CA LYS A 719 35.55 58.92 -3.70
C LYS A 719 36.47 59.15 -2.49
N ILE A 720 36.10 58.55 -1.35
CA ILE A 720 36.90 58.56 -0.11
C ILE A 720 37.69 57.25 -0.05
N TYR A 721 38.66 57.14 -0.96
CA TYR A 721 39.33 55.89 -1.29
C TYR A 721 40.18 55.31 -0.17
N ASP A 722 40.81 56.16 0.64
CA ASP A 722 41.56 55.77 1.84
C ASP A 722 40.68 55.03 2.86
N LYS A 723 39.49 55.57 3.13
CA LYS A 723 38.51 54.93 4.02
C LYS A 723 37.87 53.70 3.39
N ALA A 724 37.58 53.74 2.09
CA ALA A 724 37.02 52.60 1.38
C ALA A 724 37.95 51.38 1.43
N ILE A 725 39.26 51.57 1.18
CA ILE A 725 40.27 50.49 1.31
C ILE A 725 40.27 49.91 2.73
N THR A 726 40.21 50.75 3.75
CA THR A 726 40.15 50.29 5.15
C THR A 726 38.90 49.45 5.41
N ALA A 727 37.74 49.92 4.97
CA ALA A 727 36.47 49.20 5.13
C ALA A 727 36.43 47.88 4.34
N TYR A 728 37.00 47.82 3.13
CA TYR A 728 37.14 46.56 2.38
C TYR A 728 38.09 45.58 3.07
N ARG A 729 39.20 46.04 3.66
CA ARG A 729 40.08 45.16 4.46
C ARG A 729 39.35 44.58 5.66
N GLN A 730 38.50 45.38 6.31
CA GLN A 730 37.64 44.90 7.39
C GLN A 730 36.63 43.86 6.88
N ALA A 731 35.94 44.12 5.76
CA ALA A 731 35.05 43.14 5.15
C ALA A 731 35.76 41.82 4.81
N GLN A 732 36.98 41.89 4.28
CA GLN A 732 37.81 40.71 3.98
C GLN A 732 38.20 39.94 5.24
N SER A 733 38.40 40.62 6.38
CA SER A 733 38.68 39.94 7.66
C SER A 733 37.47 39.22 8.24
N VAL A 734 36.24 39.67 7.95
CA VAL A 734 35.00 38.99 8.35
C VAL A 734 34.82 37.71 7.54
N LYS A 735 35.13 37.74 6.24
CA LYS A 735 35.00 36.58 5.37
C LYS A 735 36.17 36.51 4.37
N SER A 736 37.21 35.78 4.75
CA SER A 736 38.51 35.77 4.03
C SER A 736 38.51 35.03 2.70
N ASP A 737 37.53 34.14 2.48
CA ASP A 737 37.32 33.39 1.24
C ASP A 737 36.67 34.23 0.13
N GLU A 738 36.09 35.39 0.47
CA GLU A 738 35.47 36.28 -0.50
C GLU A 738 36.51 37.14 -1.24
N THR A 739 36.46 37.16 -2.57
CA THR A 739 37.45 37.88 -3.39
C THR A 739 37.09 39.36 -3.62
N TYR A 740 35.82 39.73 -3.50
CA TYR A 740 35.30 41.06 -3.84
C TYR A 740 36.02 42.22 -3.13
N PRO A 741 36.24 42.20 -1.79
CA PRO A 741 36.92 43.31 -1.13
C PRO A 741 38.38 43.47 -1.60
N GLY A 742 39.08 42.36 -1.83
CA GLY A 742 40.44 42.37 -2.37
C GLY A 742 40.52 42.94 -3.79
N GLU A 743 39.56 42.57 -4.64
CA GLU A 743 39.43 43.12 -6.00
C GLU A 743 39.18 44.64 -5.98
N MET A 744 38.33 45.11 -5.07
CA MET A 744 38.03 46.53 -4.92
C MET A 744 39.23 47.34 -4.39
N ILE A 745 39.98 46.80 -3.43
CA ILE A 745 41.24 47.42 -2.97
C ILE A 745 42.21 47.55 -4.14
N ALA A 746 42.44 46.48 -4.90
CA ALA A 746 43.34 46.48 -6.05
C ALA A 746 42.91 47.51 -7.11
N LYS A 747 41.60 47.61 -7.36
CA LYS A 747 41.01 48.58 -8.29
C LYS A 747 41.25 50.03 -7.85
N ILE A 748 41.02 50.34 -6.58
CA ILE A 748 41.27 51.67 -6.02
C ILE A 748 42.76 52.01 -6.10
N THR A 749 43.63 51.09 -5.68
CA THR A 749 45.08 51.28 -5.72
C THR A 749 45.57 51.59 -7.13
N LYS A 750 45.14 50.78 -8.10
CA LYS A 750 45.47 51.00 -9.52
C LYS A 750 44.99 52.36 -10.02
N TYR A 751 43.75 52.75 -9.69
CA TYR A 751 43.22 54.06 -10.08
C TYR A 751 44.06 55.22 -9.51
N ILE A 752 44.45 55.15 -8.24
CA ILE A 752 45.31 56.17 -7.61
C ILE A 752 46.70 56.19 -8.24
N GLU A 753 47.28 55.03 -8.53
CA GLU A 753 48.61 54.92 -9.15
C GLU A 753 48.64 55.49 -10.58
N GLU A 754 47.60 55.25 -11.37
CA GLU A 754 47.45 55.72 -12.76
C GLU A 754 47.16 57.23 -12.88
N ASN A 755 46.48 57.82 -11.90
CA ASN A 755 46.16 59.26 -11.87
C ASN A 755 47.25 60.09 -11.17
N ALA A 756 48.51 59.78 -11.49
CA ALA A 756 49.69 60.46 -10.98
C ALA A 756 49.75 61.93 -11.46
N ILE A 757 50.05 62.85 -10.56
CA ILE A 757 50.41 64.23 -10.90
C ILE A 757 51.93 64.37 -10.96
N THR A 758 52.63 63.90 -9.93
CA THR A 758 54.09 64.00 -9.85
C THR A 758 54.67 62.91 -8.95
N ASP A 759 55.86 62.43 -9.31
CA ASP A 759 56.67 61.54 -8.49
C ASP A 759 57.58 62.38 -7.60
N VAL A 760 57.41 62.24 -6.28
CA VAL A 760 58.30 62.84 -5.27
C VAL A 760 59.53 61.94 -5.06
N LEU A 761 59.32 60.63 -5.14
CA LEU A 761 60.36 59.60 -5.18
C LEU A 761 59.89 58.47 -6.08
N ASN A 762 60.73 58.02 -7.01
CA ASN A 762 60.51 56.83 -7.84
C ASN A 762 61.84 56.06 -7.94
N GLY A 763 62.09 55.19 -6.96
CA GLY A 763 63.38 54.56 -6.71
C GLY A 763 63.52 54.17 -5.24
N SER A 764 64.53 53.39 -4.89
CA SER A 764 64.74 52.92 -3.51
C SER A 764 65.44 53.98 -2.65
N LEU A 765 64.83 54.30 -1.51
CA LEU A 765 65.36 55.16 -0.45
C LEU A 765 65.23 54.44 0.90
N ALA A 766 66.38 54.07 1.48
CA ALA A 766 66.43 53.59 2.85
C ALA A 766 66.49 54.79 3.82
N VAL A 767 65.57 54.85 4.78
CA VAL A 767 65.52 55.89 5.81
C VAL A 767 65.72 55.25 7.17
N ARG A 768 66.77 55.67 7.88
CA ARG A 768 67.08 55.13 9.21
C ARG A 768 66.18 55.76 10.27
N THR A 769 65.94 55.01 11.34
CA THR A 769 65.21 55.49 12.51
C THR A 769 65.78 56.80 13.03
N LYS A 770 64.89 57.74 13.40
CA LYS A 770 65.21 59.08 13.92
C LYS A 770 66.07 59.94 12.98
N THR A 771 66.12 59.60 11.70
CA THR A 771 66.72 60.45 10.66
C THR A 771 65.64 61.05 9.78
N THR A 772 65.99 62.14 9.10
CA THR A 772 65.07 62.90 8.28
C THR A 772 65.58 62.92 6.85
N GLU A 773 64.74 62.49 5.92
CA GLU A 773 64.99 62.62 4.48
C GLU A 773 64.01 63.59 3.86
N LYS A 774 64.51 64.59 3.13
CA LYS A 774 63.70 65.66 2.55
C LYS A 774 63.76 65.60 1.03
N LEU A 775 62.59 65.49 0.42
CA LEU A 775 62.39 65.33 -1.02
C LEU A 775 61.68 66.56 -1.58
N ALA A 776 62.25 67.18 -2.60
CA ALA A 776 61.65 68.31 -3.29
C ALA A 776 60.74 67.82 -4.43
N PHE A 777 59.68 68.58 -4.73
CA PHE A 777 58.81 68.32 -5.88
C PHE A 777 58.20 69.63 -6.39
N GLU A 778 57.75 69.65 -7.65
CA GLU A 778 57.07 70.81 -8.23
C GLU A 778 55.68 71.01 -7.62
N PRO A 779 55.31 72.24 -7.20
CA PRO A 779 53.99 72.50 -6.63
C PRO A 779 52.84 72.00 -7.49
N VAL A 780 51.94 71.24 -6.86
CA VAL A 780 50.76 70.67 -7.52
C VAL A 780 49.83 71.78 -8.03
N PRO A 781 49.19 71.68 -9.21
CA PRO A 781 48.25 72.68 -9.70
C PRO A 781 47.05 72.90 -8.77
N VAL A 782 46.67 74.17 -8.52
CA VAL A 782 45.62 74.58 -7.55
C VAL A 782 44.28 73.88 -7.80
N ASN A 783 43.90 73.67 -9.05
CA ASN A 783 42.63 73.07 -9.45
C ASN A 783 42.46 71.60 -9.04
N VAL A 784 43.55 70.89 -8.73
CA VAL A 784 43.52 69.46 -8.32
C VAL A 784 43.90 69.23 -6.86
N ARG A 785 44.34 70.25 -6.12
CA ARG A 785 44.88 70.04 -4.76
C ARG A 785 43.88 69.41 -3.78
N LYS A 786 42.59 69.73 -3.91
CA LYS A 786 41.53 69.23 -3.01
C LYS A 786 41.24 67.73 -3.17
N SER A 787 41.64 67.13 -4.28
CA SER A 787 41.47 65.72 -4.59
C SER A 787 42.78 64.92 -4.48
N ASN A 788 43.82 65.49 -3.85
CA ASN A 788 45.11 64.83 -3.78
C ASN A 788 45.18 63.68 -2.77
N TYR A 789 45.89 62.65 -3.20
CA TYR A 789 46.37 61.55 -2.39
C TYR A 789 47.89 61.45 -2.50
N VAL A 790 48.54 61.05 -1.40
CA VAL A 790 49.93 60.60 -1.42
C VAL A 790 49.92 59.07 -1.43
N PHE A 791 50.50 58.50 -2.47
CA PHE A 791 50.70 57.07 -2.62
C PHE A 791 52.14 56.73 -2.23
N VAL A 792 52.29 55.88 -1.22
CA VAL A 792 53.58 55.45 -0.68
C VAL A 792 53.71 53.94 -0.83
N ARG A 793 54.78 53.48 -1.46
CA ARG A 793 55.15 52.06 -1.53
C ARG A 793 56.39 51.84 -0.68
N ALA A 794 56.26 51.09 0.40
CA ALA A 794 57.33 50.96 1.40
C ALA A 794 57.31 49.60 2.09
N ARG A 795 58.48 49.15 2.59
CA ARG A 795 58.62 47.97 3.45
C ARG A 795 59.25 48.32 4.78
N ASN A 796 58.82 47.62 5.83
CA ASN A 796 59.36 47.78 7.18
C ASN A 796 60.57 46.86 7.36
N LEU A 797 61.67 47.37 7.91
CA LEU A 797 62.91 46.61 8.10
C LEU A 797 63.18 46.22 9.56
N SER A 798 62.25 46.52 10.48
CA SER A 798 62.53 46.54 11.92
C SER A 798 61.93 45.40 12.75
N GLY A 799 61.24 44.43 12.14
CA GLY A 799 60.70 43.26 12.87
C GLY A 799 59.69 43.61 13.99
N HIS A 800 59.14 44.83 13.96
CA HIS A 800 58.04 45.31 14.80
C HIS A 800 57.33 46.45 14.05
N PRO A 801 56.08 46.83 14.38
CA PRO A 801 55.39 47.91 13.67
C PRO A 801 56.15 49.25 13.73
N VAL A 802 56.14 50.00 12.62
CA VAL A 802 56.89 51.28 12.48
C VAL A 802 55.94 52.45 12.20
N SER A 803 56.08 53.53 12.99
CA SER A 803 55.43 54.82 12.74
C SER A 803 56.35 55.72 11.94
N VAL A 804 55.85 56.26 10.82
CA VAL A 804 56.60 57.16 9.95
C VAL A 804 55.84 58.48 9.83
N ILE A 805 56.47 59.57 10.24
CA ILE A 805 55.93 60.92 10.11
C ILE A 805 56.32 61.47 8.75
N PHE A 806 55.33 61.81 7.94
CA PHE A 806 55.48 62.57 6.72
C PHE A 806 55.13 64.03 7.01
N SER A 807 56.03 64.97 6.77
CA SER A 807 55.77 66.40 6.83
C SER A 807 55.82 67.01 5.43
N TYR A 808 55.06 68.06 5.16
CA TYR A 808 55.13 68.78 3.89
C TYR A 808 55.14 70.28 4.12
N GLY A 809 55.67 71.04 3.17
CA GLY A 809 55.72 72.50 3.28
C GLY A 809 56.20 73.21 2.02
N SER A 810 56.40 74.51 2.16
CA SER A 810 56.89 75.41 1.11
C SER A 810 58.23 76.04 1.51
N ASN A 811 58.72 76.97 0.71
CA ASN A 811 59.91 77.78 1.04
C ASN A 811 59.73 78.64 2.31
N VAL A 812 58.48 78.84 2.75
CA VAL A 812 58.14 79.66 3.94
C VAL A 812 58.18 78.81 5.23
N GLY A 813 58.13 77.48 5.13
CA GLY A 813 58.20 76.57 6.26
C GLY A 813 57.29 75.35 6.13
N LYS A 814 57.15 74.60 7.23
CA LYS A 814 56.29 73.42 7.33
C LYS A 814 54.81 73.84 7.34
N ASN A 815 54.02 73.21 6.46
CA ASN A 815 52.60 73.48 6.29
C ASN A 815 51.72 72.39 6.92
N GLY A 816 52.17 71.14 6.96
CA GLY A 816 51.41 70.06 7.58
C GLY A 816 52.14 68.72 7.54
N GLY A 817 51.39 67.64 7.69
CA GLY A 817 51.91 66.28 7.67
C GLY A 817 50.85 65.21 7.91
N PHE A 818 51.25 63.95 7.84
CA PHE A 818 50.47 62.78 8.18
C PHE A 818 51.38 61.70 8.79
N VAL A 819 50.77 60.75 9.51
CA VAL A 819 51.50 59.61 10.07
C VAL A 819 51.10 58.37 9.31
N LEU A 820 52.10 57.59 8.90
CA LEU A 820 51.94 56.29 8.26
C LEU A 820 52.30 55.20 9.26
N GLN A 821 51.41 54.23 9.45
CA GLN A 821 51.63 53.06 10.29
C GLN A 821 51.95 51.86 9.42
N MET A 822 53.15 51.30 9.57
CA MET A 822 53.61 50.15 8.82
C MET A 822 53.52 48.88 9.68
N PRO A 823 52.89 47.79 9.18
CA PRO A 823 52.77 46.52 9.89
C PRO A 823 54.12 45.84 10.13
N GLU A 824 54.14 44.83 11.02
CA GLU A 824 55.28 43.95 11.25
C GLU A 824 55.40 42.92 10.11
N ASP A 825 55.77 43.38 8.92
CA ASP A 825 56.15 42.53 7.80
C ASP A 825 57.26 43.18 6.98
N ASP A 826 58.11 42.36 6.38
CA ASP A 826 59.19 42.79 5.49
C ASP A 826 58.75 42.92 4.03
N GLN A 827 57.45 42.80 3.77
CA GLN A 827 56.87 42.89 2.44
C GLN A 827 56.70 44.35 2.02
N VAL A 828 56.70 44.55 0.71
CA VAL A 828 56.42 45.86 0.12
C VAL A 828 54.92 46.09 0.17
N ASN A 829 54.52 47.10 0.93
CA ASN A 829 53.13 47.48 1.14
C ASN A 829 52.79 48.79 0.44
N ASP A 830 51.55 48.86 -0.04
CA ASP A 830 50.95 50.01 -0.70
C ASP A 830 50.08 50.79 0.30
N PHE A 831 50.38 52.07 0.46
CA PHE A 831 49.70 52.98 1.38
C PHE A 831 49.16 54.21 0.63
N ILE A 832 47.87 54.48 0.79
CA ILE A 832 47.18 55.58 0.11
C ILE A 832 46.62 56.54 1.17
N ILE A 833 47.15 57.77 1.19
CA ILE A 833 46.82 58.78 2.20
C ILE A 833 46.12 59.95 1.54
N ARG A 834 44.94 60.32 2.01
CA ARG A 834 44.24 61.52 1.56
C ARG A 834 44.85 62.76 2.22
N VAL A 835 45.39 63.67 1.40
CA VAL A 835 45.96 64.94 1.85
C VAL A 835 45.19 66.16 1.36
N GLY A 836 44.39 66.00 0.30
CA GLY A 836 43.63 67.11 -0.30
C GLY A 836 42.52 67.70 0.58
N ASN A 837 42.21 67.08 1.73
CA ASN A 837 41.32 67.64 2.75
C ASN A 837 42.04 68.56 3.75
N GLN A 838 43.38 68.60 3.76
CA GLN A 838 44.15 69.41 4.69
C GLN A 838 44.26 70.85 4.17
N TYR A 839 43.81 71.83 4.96
CA TYR A 839 43.73 73.24 4.55
C TYR A 839 45.00 73.76 3.89
N LYS A 840 46.14 73.57 4.58
CA LYS A 840 47.44 74.05 4.09
C LYS A 840 48.04 73.21 2.96
N TRP A 841 47.54 71.99 2.71
CA TRP A 841 47.90 71.24 1.51
C TRP A 841 47.32 71.92 0.28
N PHE A 842 46.03 72.27 0.31
CA PHE A 842 45.35 72.85 -0.84
C PHE A 842 45.42 74.37 -0.96
N SER A 843 45.78 75.11 0.09
CA SER A 843 45.94 76.57 0.05
C SER A 843 47.35 77.05 -0.33
N GLU A 844 48.38 76.25 -0.09
CA GLU A 844 49.79 76.66 -0.23
C GLU A 844 50.52 75.95 -1.38
N ASP A 845 51.58 76.57 -1.88
CA ASP A 845 52.50 75.98 -2.87
C ASP A 845 53.52 75.07 -2.20
N ASN A 846 53.04 73.93 -1.71
CA ASN A 846 53.88 72.90 -1.13
C ASN A 846 54.84 72.34 -2.19
N ASN A 847 56.15 72.36 -1.90
CA ASN A 847 57.21 71.99 -2.83
C ASN A 847 58.25 71.03 -2.23
N TRP A 848 58.00 70.52 -1.02
CA TRP A 848 58.80 69.46 -0.42
C TRP A 848 57.97 68.57 0.50
N LEU A 849 58.42 67.32 0.63
CA LEU A 849 57.94 66.32 1.56
C LEU A 849 59.13 65.79 2.37
N GLU A 850 58.96 65.60 3.66
CA GLU A 850 59.97 65.17 4.61
C GLU A 850 59.51 63.90 5.32
N ILE A 851 60.38 62.90 5.40
CA ILE A 851 60.11 61.56 5.91
C ILE A 851 60.93 61.35 7.18
N TYR A 852 60.27 60.96 8.27
CA TYR A 852 60.89 60.72 9.58
C TYR A 852 60.33 59.44 10.21
N PRO A 853 61.06 58.31 10.16
CA PRO A 853 60.69 57.08 10.86
C PRO A 853 60.98 57.22 12.36
N GLU A 854 59.97 57.06 13.21
CA GLU A 854 60.09 57.35 14.66
C GLU A 854 60.82 56.25 15.42
N ASN A 855 60.52 54.99 15.11
CA ASN A 855 60.87 53.83 15.93
C ASN A 855 61.48 52.65 15.18
N GLY A 856 61.71 52.75 13.86
CA GLY A 856 62.38 51.70 13.08
C GLY A 856 62.90 52.18 11.73
N ASP A 857 63.77 51.38 11.12
CA ASP A 857 64.29 51.56 9.76
C ASP A 857 63.24 51.12 8.72
N ILE A 858 63.17 51.86 7.61
CA ILE A 858 62.25 51.60 6.51
C ILE A 858 62.96 51.72 5.17
N GLU A 859 62.39 51.09 4.14
CA GLU A 859 62.72 51.38 2.75
C GLU A 859 61.47 51.84 2.01
N ILE A 860 61.57 52.97 1.31
CA ILE A 860 60.52 53.52 0.46
C ILE A 860 60.96 53.39 -1.00
N THR A 861 60.08 52.90 -1.85
CA THR A 861 60.35 52.68 -3.29
C THR A 861 59.56 53.62 -4.19
N LEU A 862 58.47 54.20 -3.67
CA LEU A 862 57.65 55.18 -4.37
C LEU A 862 57.03 56.15 -3.36
N VAL A 863 57.10 57.45 -3.66
CA VAL A 863 56.23 58.49 -3.09
C VAL A 863 55.68 59.27 -4.27
N ARG A 864 54.37 59.18 -4.49
CA ARG A 864 53.69 59.78 -5.62
C ARG A 864 52.52 60.61 -5.14
N ILE A 865 52.32 61.78 -5.74
CA ILE A 865 51.12 62.59 -5.52
C ILE A 865 50.17 62.32 -6.68
N SER A 866 48.96 61.89 -6.37
CA SER A 866 47.92 61.54 -7.34
C SER A 866 46.66 62.36 -7.11
N THR A 867 45.73 62.32 -8.07
CA THR A 867 44.43 63.00 -7.97
C THR A 867 43.27 62.09 -8.31
N THR A 868 42.07 62.44 -7.81
CA THR A 868 40.81 61.73 -8.11
C THR A 868 39.83 62.56 -8.97
N ASN A 869 40.33 63.66 -9.54
CA ASN A 869 39.57 64.58 -10.39
C ASN A 869 39.90 64.39 -11.85
#